data_AF-A0A2G8LA30-F1
#
_entry.id   AF-A0A2G8LA30-F1
#
_cell.length_a   1.000
_cell.length_b   1.000
_cell.length_c   1.000
_cell.angle_alpha   90.00
_cell.angle_beta   90.00
_cell.angle_gamma   90.00
#
_symmetry.space_group_name_H-M   'P 1'
#
loop_
_entity.id
_entity.type
_entity.pdbx_description
1 polymer ?
#
loop_
_entity_poly.entity_id
_entity_poly.type
_entity_poly.pdbx_seq_one_letter_code
_entity_poly.pdbx_strand_id
1 'polypeptide(L)'
;MLVNSTYMPSSHSSFERSKAFCISKSAKFVVVTTDRKQIHDDDSYSQFIHNLVTLYILVDIDQPLLAPTKERIDYLPHYDTLVKSGMYEYYASEGKNPLPFAFAELIDNALTATNENAGPRYIEVRMYFNDTPEKCMVCVLDNGRGMTSSELNNWAIYRLSKFSQRRQTDHEHEEPTRSQKRQAEEYPRFLNSDISYFGVGGKAAIFFIGQSARMISKSSTSADVHELSLSKEEFERREREKESIYKGYIHNRQAGDASHFTESDENIIKLLQEELGQESFTHVVITGIKPEHVQYLREDFNRWCTQLVHIYHYYLHGPEGNNLPRSNQTPSRANSPFRHINIVISHYNKGKLLQKRNLRDVDDDMQSKFLSTAAATFDFRARVEGDAVVEGSLRYHPFLYNKETYPLDNSNWRKYTLFSVFGDALRDDGSDDDGFQQEDRPARGNRPIFDCYWNGRLIPYTNVDEFDWCGVPKRMGNIPIQCYNRVSGVLWTNDKFQVSTNKLTFLDLGVRLKEKSTYFEKITSGQPQRSIHRKFSDWLRDCHERCDKQVLFQGFKECITRTDVAIKKHQYPWSVLKSIVWEGKQFTAGHWKTHSLYHIRPQVRTTRTNPIIYGTIKNFLLFGFHDGDVFATGGEMVLIQTFPLSRLDRAAGDRAMKKGMDEEEGKLPHLLLVKWPDGNEVKSGSKVPAGSVIGSVGDSRIVYHISQHNKLWAHWFHRIEVVRDVGSYSLVLQAVLGESGATKFAGKTLPNVRIKFTVIEGPPAKFSIGLMEGPCRIGVPFSIPLQLRDIFNHLCKPDMSLIPEVKANGLDLRWQGVESKNKLLYIKNVTASGKVLSTQDFNLKVTIRSLQDATQKLRVRMLPGAVHSIKVTEFSQGTSTLENGEALSLEVELLDEAGNPTVERGAKVTCKFIGRPGLPVYKSACSQSGTTQLTGKPILLKNMSKTSVKITAKVELEGSSSRVSAVEQMVEVVPGTTPHFINVRYKDKTGKEITLVDGEVIECTVGEAVSNLVFAIWDEGRRQLPLTPSLVDKITVNWQSKQDEELIRQGRLPDVKAPTKVDESKYCKIDVTEGQGLSFSFSV
;
A
#
# COMPACT_ATOMS: atom_id res chain seq x y z
N MET A 1 65.30 51.70 6.88
CA MET A 1 64.51 52.76 7.57
C MET A 1 63.30 53.08 6.70
N LEU A 2 62.13 53.36 7.28
CA LEU A 2 60.91 53.65 6.52
C LEU A 2 60.61 55.15 6.62
N VAL A 3 60.45 55.82 5.48
CA VAL A 3 60.27 57.27 5.43
C VAL A 3 59.04 57.59 4.58
N ASN A 4 58.18 58.45 5.10
CA ASN A 4 57.02 58.99 4.39
C ASN A 4 57.48 60.15 3.48
N SER A 5 56.96 60.23 2.25
CA SER A 5 57.36 61.25 1.27
C SER A 5 57.11 62.69 1.73
N THR A 6 56.24 62.90 2.73
CA THR A 6 55.99 64.22 3.37
C THR A 6 57.18 64.78 4.15
N TYR A 7 58.18 63.95 4.48
CA TYR A 7 59.41 64.37 5.19
C TYR A 7 60.65 64.33 4.27
N MET A 8 60.45 64.23 2.96
CA MET A 8 61.52 64.16 1.97
C MET A 8 62.01 65.57 1.57
N PRO A 9 63.33 65.79 1.40
CA PRO A 9 63.88 67.06 0.90
C PRO A 9 63.42 67.37 -0.53
N SER A 10 63.56 68.62 -0.99
CA SER A 10 63.13 69.03 -2.34
C SER A 10 64.08 68.61 -3.47
N SER A 11 65.28 68.10 -3.15
CA SER A 11 66.25 67.59 -4.12
C SER A 11 66.74 66.17 -3.77
N HIS A 12 67.16 65.41 -4.79
CA HIS A 12 67.78 64.08 -4.67
C HIS A 12 69.20 64.11 -4.10
N SER A 13 69.78 65.31 -3.90
CA SER A 13 71.17 65.45 -3.50
C SER A 13 71.51 64.58 -2.27
N SER A 14 72.62 63.84 -2.36
CA SER A 14 73.09 62.93 -1.30
C SER A 14 73.28 63.66 0.05
N PHE A 15 73.64 64.95 -0.01
CA PHE A 15 73.80 65.82 1.14
C PHE A 15 72.48 66.08 1.88
N GLU A 16 71.40 66.40 1.16
CA GLU A 16 70.09 66.67 1.77
C GLU A 16 69.44 65.41 2.34
N ARG A 17 69.58 64.25 1.67
CA ARG A 17 69.08 62.95 2.17
C ARG A 17 69.77 62.52 3.47
N SER A 18 71.10 62.62 3.52
CA SER A 18 71.88 62.28 4.73
C SER A 18 71.46 63.12 5.94
N LYS A 19 71.20 64.41 5.71
CA LYS A 19 70.73 65.35 6.74
C LYS A 19 69.30 65.04 7.20
N ALA A 20 68.38 64.76 6.27
CA ALA A 20 66.99 64.46 6.58
C ALA A 20 66.81 63.14 7.36
N PHE A 21 67.63 62.12 7.07
CA PHE A 21 67.54 60.81 7.70
C PHE A 21 68.49 60.60 8.89
N CYS A 22 69.23 61.64 9.29
CA CYS A 22 70.27 61.55 10.32
C CYS A 22 71.30 60.45 10.03
N ILE A 23 71.65 60.25 8.75
CA ILE A 23 72.62 59.26 8.28
C ILE A 23 73.95 59.97 7.99
N SER A 24 75.09 59.36 8.35
CA SER A 24 76.41 59.92 8.05
C SER A 24 76.62 60.11 6.54
N LYS A 25 77.25 61.22 6.14
CA LYS A 25 77.62 61.48 4.73
C LYS A 25 78.56 60.43 4.13
N SER A 26 79.25 59.65 4.97
CA SER A 26 80.12 58.55 4.55
C SER A 26 79.40 57.21 4.37
N ALA A 27 78.14 57.09 4.81
CA ALA A 27 77.38 55.84 4.72
C ALA A 27 76.85 55.62 3.31
N LYS A 28 77.06 54.42 2.75
CA LYS A 28 76.46 54.01 1.48
C LYS A 28 75.06 53.45 1.75
N PHE A 29 74.05 54.05 1.12
CA PHE A 29 72.68 53.58 1.14
C PHE A 29 72.01 53.86 -0.20
N VAL A 30 70.96 53.10 -0.49
CA VAL A 30 70.05 53.31 -1.62
C VAL A 30 68.68 53.67 -1.09
N VAL A 31 67.99 54.54 -1.84
CA VAL A 31 66.56 54.80 -1.64
C VAL A 31 65.84 54.10 -2.78
N VAL A 32 64.92 53.20 -2.42
CA VAL A 32 64.17 52.40 -3.39
C VAL A 32 62.67 52.47 -3.09
N THR A 33 61.84 52.21 -4.09
CA THR A 33 60.40 51.96 -3.90
C THR A 33 60.16 50.64 -3.15
N THR A 34 58.92 50.37 -2.76
CA THR A 34 58.54 49.06 -2.20
C THR A 34 58.85 47.88 -3.13
N ASP A 35 58.83 48.11 -4.45
CA ASP A 35 59.26 47.18 -5.52
C ASP A 35 60.79 47.13 -5.76
N ARG A 36 61.60 47.75 -4.90
CA ARG A 36 63.07 47.82 -5.03
C ARG A 36 63.59 48.57 -6.26
N LYS A 37 62.79 49.45 -6.88
CA LYS A 37 63.27 50.35 -7.94
C LYS A 37 64.06 51.51 -7.34
N GLN A 38 65.31 51.67 -7.74
CA GLN A 38 66.20 52.69 -7.18
C GLN A 38 65.88 54.09 -7.70
N ILE A 39 65.79 55.04 -6.77
CA ILE A 39 65.73 56.46 -7.08
C ILE A 39 67.15 56.99 -7.19
N HIS A 40 67.55 57.40 -8.39
CA HIS A 40 68.95 57.69 -8.74
C HIS A 40 69.21 59.12 -9.22
N ASP A 41 68.16 59.91 -9.48
CA ASP A 41 68.25 61.32 -9.89
C ASP A 41 67.01 62.14 -9.45
N ASP A 42 67.04 63.45 -9.73
CA ASP A 42 65.94 64.38 -9.41
C ASP A 42 64.65 64.08 -10.22
N ASP A 43 64.77 63.53 -11.44
CA ASP A 43 63.63 63.21 -12.30
C ASP A 43 62.85 62.00 -11.76
N SER A 44 63.56 60.91 -11.44
CA SER A 44 62.99 59.74 -10.76
C SER A 44 62.46 60.10 -9.38
N TYR A 45 63.12 61.00 -8.65
CA TYR A 45 62.66 61.47 -7.34
C TYR A 45 61.34 62.24 -7.43
N SER A 46 61.23 63.16 -8.39
CA SER A 46 60.03 63.96 -8.65
C SER A 46 58.84 63.08 -9.07
N GLN A 47 59.09 62.03 -9.84
CA GLN A 47 58.05 61.09 -10.28
C GLN A 47 57.36 60.37 -9.10
N PHE A 48 58.08 60.06 -8.01
CA PHE A 48 57.55 59.25 -6.90
C PHE A 48 57.08 60.07 -5.69
N ILE A 49 57.51 61.33 -5.53
CA ILE A 49 57.13 62.15 -4.36
C ILE A 49 55.68 62.63 -4.41
N HIS A 50 55.15 62.93 -5.60
CA HIS A 50 53.81 63.48 -5.77
C HIS A 50 52.66 62.49 -5.45
N ASN A 51 52.95 61.20 -5.33
CA ASN A 51 51.95 60.14 -5.15
C ASN A 51 51.92 59.54 -3.72
N LEU A 52 52.47 60.22 -2.71
CA LEU A 52 52.50 59.74 -1.31
C LEU A 52 53.08 58.31 -1.15
N VAL A 53 54.10 57.98 -1.95
CA VAL A 53 54.68 56.63 -2.04
C VAL A 53 55.51 56.30 -0.79
N THR A 54 55.45 55.05 -0.33
CA THR A 54 56.33 54.55 0.74
C THR A 54 57.70 54.17 0.16
N LEU A 55 58.79 54.65 0.78
CA LEU A 55 60.16 54.38 0.32
C LEU A 55 60.97 53.60 1.36
N TYR A 56 61.87 52.74 0.87
CA TYR A 56 62.85 52.02 1.68
C TYR A 56 64.22 52.66 1.60
N ILE A 57 64.86 52.80 2.76
CA ILE A 57 66.29 53.08 2.86
C ILE A 57 67.00 51.77 3.22
N LEU A 58 67.87 51.33 2.32
CA LEU A 58 68.61 50.06 2.35
C LEU A 58 70.10 50.30 2.12
N VAL A 59 70.95 49.35 2.49
CA VAL A 59 72.40 49.37 2.22
C VAL A 59 72.68 49.07 0.74
N ASP A 60 71.93 48.13 0.17
CA ASP A 60 71.95 47.74 -1.24
C ASP A 60 70.52 47.40 -1.72
N ILE A 61 70.30 47.37 -3.03
CA ILE A 61 68.95 47.16 -3.62
C ILE A 61 68.37 45.80 -3.20
N ASP A 62 69.22 44.79 -3.06
CA ASP A 62 68.85 43.40 -2.80
C ASP A 62 68.84 43.07 -1.30
N GLN A 63 69.06 44.06 -0.43
CA GLN A 63 69.11 43.86 1.01
C GLN A 63 67.83 43.15 1.50
N PRO A 64 67.92 42.00 2.18
CA PRO A 64 66.74 41.34 2.73
C PRO A 64 66.04 42.25 3.76
N LEU A 65 64.71 42.30 3.73
CA LEU A 65 63.95 43.03 4.75
C LEU A 65 64.07 42.30 6.10
N LEU A 66 64.87 42.87 7.00
CA LEU A 66 65.08 42.32 8.34
C LEU A 66 63.87 42.50 9.27
N ALA A 67 62.91 43.36 8.88
CA ALA A 67 61.66 43.58 9.58
C ALA A 67 60.53 43.87 8.56
N PRO A 68 59.29 43.46 8.85
CA PRO A 68 58.15 43.78 7.99
C PRO A 68 57.88 45.28 7.96
N THR A 69 57.45 45.75 6.79
CA THR A 69 57.12 47.15 6.50
C THR A 69 55.62 47.31 6.30
N LYS A 70 55.09 48.53 6.45
CA LYS A 70 53.68 48.84 6.17
C LYS A 70 53.63 49.96 5.14
N GLU A 71 53.16 49.64 3.94
CA GLU A 71 52.90 50.63 2.89
C GLU A 71 51.53 51.24 3.08
N ARG A 72 51.47 52.57 3.04
CA ARG A 72 50.18 53.29 3.08
C ARG A 72 49.56 53.27 1.68
N ILE A 73 48.31 52.83 1.60
CA ILE A 73 47.52 52.81 0.37
C ILE A 73 46.15 53.45 0.62
N ASP A 74 45.61 54.11 -0.41
CA ASP A 74 44.23 54.62 -0.42
C ASP A 74 43.42 53.80 -1.44
N TYR A 75 42.42 53.04 -0.98
CA TYR A 75 41.57 52.19 -1.80
C TYR A 75 40.15 52.76 -1.93
N LEU A 76 40.07 54.04 -2.32
CA LEU A 76 38.79 54.70 -2.54
C LEU A 76 38.01 54.00 -3.67
N PRO A 77 36.71 53.70 -3.50
CA PRO A 77 35.91 53.16 -4.59
C PRO A 77 35.96 54.08 -5.82
N HIS A 78 36.17 53.54 -7.01
CA HIS A 78 36.10 54.35 -8.23
C HIS A 78 34.69 54.94 -8.39
N TYR A 79 34.54 56.16 -8.94
CA TYR A 79 33.22 56.81 -9.10
C TYR A 79 32.26 56.03 -10.00
N ASP A 80 32.77 55.12 -10.82
CA ASP A 80 31.98 54.12 -11.55
C ASP A 80 31.07 53.30 -10.62
N THR A 81 31.41 53.18 -9.33
CA THR A 81 30.55 52.60 -8.30
C THR A 81 29.18 53.28 -8.25
N LEU A 82 29.09 54.58 -8.58
CA LEU A 82 27.84 55.31 -8.76
C LEU A 82 27.40 55.31 -10.23
N VAL A 83 28.25 55.78 -11.14
CA VAL A 83 27.87 56.06 -12.54
C VAL A 83 27.53 54.79 -13.33
N LYS A 84 28.13 53.65 -12.99
CA LYS A 84 27.84 52.35 -13.63
C LYS A 84 26.97 51.43 -12.76
N SER A 85 26.49 51.91 -11.61
CA SER A 85 25.69 51.09 -10.67
C SER A 85 24.45 50.48 -11.30
N GLY A 86 23.74 51.20 -12.15
CA GLY A 86 22.54 50.70 -12.82
C GLY A 86 22.79 49.90 -14.10
N MET A 87 24.00 49.98 -14.69
CA MET A 87 24.25 49.50 -16.06
C MET A 87 24.03 47.99 -16.22
N TYR A 88 24.37 47.20 -15.20
CA TYR A 88 24.25 45.75 -15.20
C TYR A 88 23.16 45.22 -14.25
N GLU A 89 22.47 46.12 -13.54
CA GLU A 89 21.41 45.74 -12.59
C GLU A 89 20.06 45.51 -13.27
N TYR A 90 19.77 46.23 -14.36
CA TYR A 90 18.49 46.18 -15.06
C TYR A 90 18.63 45.39 -16.37
N TYR A 91 18.35 44.09 -16.31
CA TYR A 91 18.43 43.19 -17.46
C TYR A 91 17.03 42.86 -18.01
N ALA A 92 16.92 42.67 -19.32
CA ALA A 92 15.68 42.21 -19.93
C ALA A 92 15.47 40.71 -19.68
N SER A 93 14.31 40.36 -19.13
CA SER A 93 13.85 38.97 -18.97
C SER A 93 12.34 38.88 -19.24
N GLU A 94 11.88 37.67 -19.57
CA GLU A 94 10.46 37.38 -19.88
C GLU A 94 9.81 38.26 -20.96
N GLY A 95 10.60 38.85 -21.87
CA GLY A 95 10.11 39.77 -22.90
C GLY A 95 9.71 41.16 -22.38
N LYS A 96 10.06 41.50 -21.14
CA LYS A 96 9.81 42.81 -20.51
C LYS A 96 11.04 43.72 -20.65
N ASN A 97 10.85 44.94 -21.14
CA ASN A 97 11.87 45.99 -21.10
C ASN A 97 12.12 46.38 -19.63
N PRO A 98 13.38 46.51 -19.19
CA PRO A 98 13.68 46.74 -17.78
C PRO A 98 13.61 48.22 -17.34
N LEU A 99 13.49 49.18 -18.27
CA LEU A 99 13.44 50.62 -17.96
C LEU A 99 12.35 51.01 -16.95
N PRO A 100 11.13 50.46 -17.01
CA PRO A 100 10.09 50.79 -16.03
C PRO A 100 10.42 50.34 -14.61
N PHE A 101 11.33 49.37 -14.42
CA PHE A 101 11.79 48.98 -13.10
C PHE A 101 12.74 50.01 -12.47
N ALA A 102 13.54 50.71 -13.29
CA ALA A 102 14.33 51.85 -12.82
C ALA A 102 13.41 53.01 -12.39
N PHE A 103 12.35 53.30 -13.15
CA PHE A 103 11.32 54.25 -12.69
C PHE A 103 10.62 53.78 -11.42
N ALA A 104 10.39 52.49 -11.28
CA ALA A 104 9.78 51.93 -10.08
C ALA A 104 10.66 52.18 -8.84
N GLU A 105 11.99 52.06 -8.91
CA GLU A 105 12.87 52.43 -7.78
C GLU A 105 12.71 53.89 -7.31
N LEU A 106 12.46 54.82 -8.23
CA LEU A 106 12.23 56.23 -7.89
C LEU A 106 10.83 56.44 -7.29
N ILE A 107 9.82 55.77 -7.84
CA ILE A 107 8.45 55.78 -7.31
C ILE A 107 8.40 55.14 -5.91
N ASP A 108 9.19 54.09 -5.63
CA ASP A 108 9.30 53.49 -4.29
C ASP A 108 9.76 54.51 -3.24
N ASN A 109 10.75 55.34 -3.60
CA ASN A 109 11.26 56.39 -2.72
C ASN A 109 10.17 57.46 -2.48
N ALA A 110 9.47 57.87 -3.53
CA ALA A 110 8.36 58.82 -3.44
C ALA A 110 7.18 58.25 -2.61
N LEU A 111 6.86 56.97 -2.76
CA LEU A 111 5.87 56.29 -1.91
C LEU A 111 6.31 56.31 -0.44
N THR A 112 7.59 56.03 -0.17
CA THR A 112 8.14 56.09 1.19
C THR A 112 8.04 57.52 1.76
N ALA A 113 8.42 58.53 0.98
CA ALA A 113 8.44 59.93 1.39
C ALA A 113 7.05 60.53 1.64
N THR A 114 6.03 60.02 0.92
CA THR A 114 4.64 60.49 1.01
C THR A 114 3.80 59.69 2.02
N ASN A 115 4.36 58.69 2.69
CA ASN A 115 3.60 57.75 3.54
C ASN A 115 2.89 58.45 4.71
N GLU A 116 3.43 59.56 5.21
CA GLU A 116 2.88 60.32 6.34
C GLU A 116 2.08 61.57 5.93
N ASN A 117 1.83 61.75 4.63
CA ASN A 117 1.03 62.88 4.17
C ASN A 117 -0.39 62.82 4.75
N ALA A 118 -0.83 63.92 5.35
CA ALA A 118 -2.21 64.06 5.82
C ALA A 118 -3.21 64.19 4.65
N GLY A 119 -2.76 64.69 3.51
CA GLY A 119 -3.54 64.88 2.29
C GLY A 119 -3.19 63.89 1.17
N PRO A 120 -3.54 64.23 -0.09
CA PRO A 120 -3.14 63.44 -1.25
C PRO A 120 -1.62 63.21 -1.34
N ARG A 121 -1.25 62.01 -1.78
CA ARG A 121 0.13 61.59 -2.09
C ARG A 121 0.30 61.69 -3.60
N TYR A 122 0.88 62.79 -4.07
CA TYR A 122 1.13 63.05 -5.47
C TYR A 122 2.53 62.60 -5.84
N ILE A 123 2.62 61.76 -6.88
CA ILE A 123 3.86 61.30 -7.49
C ILE A 123 3.71 61.51 -9.00
N GLU A 124 4.58 62.32 -9.60
CA GLU A 124 4.55 62.59 -11.05
C GLU A 124 5.87 62.17 -11.70
N VAL A 125 5.78 61.38 -12.77
CA VAL A 125 6.90 61.15 -13.69
C VAL A 125 6.68 62.00 -14.92
N ARG A 126 7.48 63.05 -15.06
CA ARG A 126 7.36 64.05 -16.10
C ARG A 126 8.53 63.97 -17.07
N MET A 127 8.27 63.81 -18.36
CA MET A 127 9.31 63.69 -19.40
C MET A 127 9.22 64.86 -20.36
N TYR A 128 10.34 65.55 -20.56
CA TYR A 128 10.47 66.61 -21.56
C TYR A 128 11.35 66.07 -22.69
N PHE A 129 10.73 65.74 -23.82
CA PHE A 129 11.42 65.21 -24.98
C PHE A 129 11.75 66.32 -25.98
N ASN A 130 13.02 66.37 -26.37
CA ASN A 130 13.55 67.25 -27.40
C ASN A 130 14.03 66.43 -28.61
N ASP A 131 14.29 67.10 -29.73
CA ASP A 131 14.85 66.47 -30.94
C ASP A 131 16.30 66.03 -30.72
N THR A 132 16.98 66.69 -29.78
CA THR A 132 18.32 66.31 -29.30
C THR A 132 18.20 65.51 -28.00
N PRO A 133 18.60 64.22 -27.97
CA PRO A 133 18.48 63.37 -26.78
C PRO A 133 19.17 63.95 -25.54
N GLU A 134 20.29 64.67 -25.73
CA GLU A 134 21.05 65.34 -24.68
C GLU A 134 20.24 66.41 -23.94
N LYS A 135 19.26 67.03 -24.62
CA LYS A 135 18.35 68.03 -24.05
C LYS A 135 17.04 67.42 -23.52
N CYS A 136 16.89 66.10 -23.56
CA CYS A 136 15.78 65.42 -22.92
C CYS A 136 15.99 65.44 -21.39
N MET A 137 14.90 65.67 -20.67
CA MET A 137 14.88 65.71 -19.21
C MET A 137 13.76 64.81 -18.69
N VAL A 138 14.06 64.03 -17.66
CA VAL A 138 13.09 63.18 -16.97
C VAL A 138 13.05 63.61 -15.51
N CYS A 139 11.87 63.89 -14.99
CA CYS A 139 11.67 64.30 -13.62
C CYS A 139 10.78 63.31 -12.89
N VAL A 140 11.14 62.95 -11.66
CA VAL A 140 10.24 62.28 -10.71
C VAL A 140 9.98 63.24 -9.55
N LEU A 141 8.74 63.66 -9.41
CA LEU A 141 8.29 64.71 -8.49
C LEU A 141 7.38 64.09 -7.44
N ASP A 142 7.55 64.43 -6.18
CA ASP A 142 6.62 64.06 -5.12
C ASP A 142 6.40 65.18 -4.11
N ASN A 143 5.22 65.17 -3.49
CA ASN A 143 4.84 66.08 -2.40
C ASN A 143 5.08 65.46 -1.01
N GLY A 144 6.09 64.59 -0.89
CA GLY A 144 6.43 63.93 0.37
C GLY A 144 7.08 64.88 1.36
N ARG A 145 7.61 64.32 2.45
CA ARG A 145 8.24 65.06 3.55
C ARG A 145 9.50 65.86 3.16
N GLY A 146 10.04 65.63 1.97
CA GLY A 146 11.32 66.19 1.52
C GLY A 146 12.53 65.65 2.28
N MET A 147 13.68 66.26 2.04
CA MET A 147 14.94 65.97 2.72
C MET A 147 15.55 67.26 3.25
N THR A 148 16.11 67.21 4.45
CA THR A 148 17.05 68.22 4.96
C THR A 148 18.40 68.13 4.23
N SER A 149 19.25 69.16 4.36
CA SER A 149 20.62 69.12 3.82
C SER A 149 21.41 67.87 4.27
N SER A 150 21.27 67.45 5.54
CA SER A 150 21.91 66.24 6.06
C SER A 150 21.33 64.95 5.46
N GLU A 151 20.00 64.85 5.31
CA GLU A 151 19.37 63.69 4.68
C GLU A 151 19.73 63.58 3.19
N LEU A 152 19.84 64.72 2.50
CA LEU A 152 20.29 64.78 1.11
C LEU A 152 21.76 64.36 0.95
N ASN A 153 22.62 64.76 1.89
CA ASN A 153 23.99 64.24 1.96
C ASN A 153 24.01 62.72 2.19
N ASN A 154 23.20 62.23 3.13
CA ASN A 154 23.07 60.79 3.39
C ASN A 154 22.57 60.03 2.16
N TRP A 155 21.68 60.63 1.36
CA TRP A 155 21.26 60.05 0.09
C TRP A 155 22.45 59.91 -0.88
N ALA A 156 23.40 60.84 -0.92
CA ALA A 156 24.55 60.76 -1.82
C ALA A 156 25.51 59.60 -1.47
N ILE A 157 25.50 59.12 -0.23
CA ILE A 157 26.38 58.04 0.23
C ILE A 157 25.84 56.68 -0.25
N TYR A 158 26.62 56.02 -1.11
CA TYR A 158 26.26 54.71 -1.65
C TYR A 158 26.24 53.62 -0.57
N ARG A 159 25.21 52.75 -0.58
CA ARG A 159 24.96 51.69 0.43
C ARG A 159 24.67 52.19 1.84
N LEU A 160 24.38 53.48 2.04
CA LEU A 160 23.87 53.97 3.31
C LEU A 160 22.37 53.66 3.43
N SER A 161 22.05 52.57 4.12
CA SER A 161 20.68 52.12 4.35
C SER A 161 20.05 52.71 5.61
N LYS A 162 18.72 52.57 5.75
CA LYS A 162 17.99 52.89 6.99
C LYS A 162 18.52 52.14 8.22
N PHE A 163 19.13 50.96 8.04
CA PHE A 163 19.71 50.17 9.14
C PHE A 163 21.06 50.73 9.59
N SER A 164 21.85 51.26 8.66
CA SER A 164 23.14 51.87 8.94
C SER A 164 22.99 53.26 9.58
N GLN A 165 21.98 54.03 9.14
CA GLN A 165 21.65 55.34 9.72
C GLN A 165 21.21 55.23 11.19
N ARG A 166 20.38 54.23 11.52
CA ARG A 166 19.95 53.98 12.91
C ARG A 166 21.11 53.78 13.89
N ARG A 167 22.17 53.07 13.47
CA ARG A 167 23.36 52.83 14.32
C ARG A 167 24.19 54.09 14.60
N GLN A 168 24.07 55.13 13.77
CA GLN A 168 24.81 56.39 13.97
C GLN A 168 24.09 57.33 14.95
N THR A 169 22.78 57.19 15.14
CA THR A 169 21.95 58.02 16.03
C THR A 169 21.81 57.47 17.44
N ASP A 170 22.25 56.23 17.72
CA ASP A 170 22.14 55.57 19.04
C ASP A 170 23.03 56.20 20.16
N HIS A 171 23.66 57.35 19.91
CA HIS A 171 24.43 58.10 20.92
C HIS A 171 23.68 59.27 21.57
N GLU A 172 22.43 59.53 21.21
CA GLU A 172 21.57 60.49 21.91
C GLU A 172 20.32 59.78 22.47
N HIS A 173 20.06 59.97 23.76
CA HIS A 173 18.89 59.46 24.46
C HIS A 173 17.60 60.08 23.88
N GLU A 174 16.99 59.43 22.90
CA GLU A 174 15.61 59.72 22.49
C GLU A 174 14.71 58.50 22.66
N GLU A 175 13.47 58.77 23.06
CA GLU A 175 12.36 57.81 23.13
C GLU A 175 12.25 56.94 21.87
N PRO A 176 11.71 55.71 21.97
CA PRO A 176 11.49 54.86 20.81
C PRO A 176 10.73 55.64 19.73
N THR A 177 11.40 55.88 18.60
CA THR A 177 10.85 56.64 17.47
C THR A 177 9.49 56.06 17.05
N ARG A 178 8.58 56.94 16.60
CA ARG A 178 7.21 56.61 16.15
C ARG A 178 7.12 55.44 15.14
N SER A 179 8.22 55.17 14.44
CA SER A 179 8.44 54.04 13.53
C SER A 179 8.56 52.66 14.21
N GLN A 180 9.03 52.58 15.46
CA GLN A 180 9.04 51.34 16.25
C GLN A 180 7.64 50.95 16.75
N LYS A 181 6.75 51.93 17.02
CA LYS A 181 5.34 51.66 17.35
C LYS A 181 4.53 51.10 16.17
N ARG A 182 4.92 51.39 14.92
CA ARG A 182 4.17 50.98 13.70
C ARG A 182 4.59 49.65 13.11
N GLN A 183 5.76 49.10 13.45
CA GLN A 183 6.11 47.70 13.11
C GLN A 183 5.13 46.68 13.75
N ALA A 184 4.32 47.12 14.73
CA ALA A 184 3.26 46.35 15.35
C ALA A 184 1.88 46.46 14.63
N GLU A 185 1.72 47.31 13.61
CA GLU A 185 0.48 47.41 12.84
C GLU A 185 0.49 46.42 11.66
N GLU A 186 -0.46 45.47 11.64
CA GLU A 186 -0.65 44.57 10.50
C GLU A 186 -1.27 45.33 9.32
N TYR A 187 -0.45 45.74 8.35
CA TYR A 187 -0.93 46.30 7.06
C TYR A 187 -1.43 45.16 6.16
N PRO A 188 -2.71 45.16 5.71
CA PRO A 188 -3.21 44.17 4.77
C PRO A 188 -2.35 44.11 3.51
N ARG A 189 -1.99 42.90 3.07
CA ARG A 189 -1.12 42.67 1.90
C ARG A 189 0.25 43.37 1.99
N PHE A 190 0.66 43.76 3.19
CA PHE A 190 1.91 44.49 3.48
C PHE A 190 2.05 45.81 2.72
N LEU A 191 0.94 46.53 2.50
CA LEU A 191 0.90 47.86 1.87
C LEU A 191 1.37 48.95 2.85
N ASN A 192 2.64 48.91 3.24
CA ASN A 192 3.23 49.74 4.30
C ASN A 192 4.00 50.98 3.77
N SER A 193 4.21 51.09 2.45
CA SER A 193 5.10 52.06 1.81
C SER A 193 6.55 52.05 2.31
N ASP A 194 6.99 51.03 3.05
CA ASP A 194 8.37 50.85 3.53
C ASP A 194 9.16 49.94 2.59
N ILE A 195 9.40 50.44 1.38
CA ILE A 195 10.00 49.68 0.28
C ILE A 195 11.54 49.87 0.22
N SER A 196 12.06 50.87 0.93
CA SER A 196 13.49 51.19 0.95
C SER A 196 14.27 50.23 1.87
N TYR A 197 15.30 49.54 1.32
CA TYR A 197 16.10 48.56 2.07
C TYR A 197 17.62 48.75 1.96
N PHE A 198 18.18 48.84 0.74
CA PHE A 198 19.63 48.73 0.51
C PHE A 198 20.42 50.04 0.48
N GLY A 199 19.77 51.19 0.27
CA GLY A 199 20.46 52.49 0.14
C GLY A 199 21.17 52.71 -1.22
N VAL A 200 20.83 51.94 -2.26
CA VAL A 200 21.47 52.05 -3.60
C VAL A 200 20.51 52.25 -4.76
N GLY A 201 19.25 51.76 -4.67
CA GLY A 201 18.32 51.65 -5.79
C GLY A 201 18.06 52.96 -6.55
N GLY A 202 17.83 54.06 -5.83
CA GLY A 202 17.62 55.37 -6.47
C GLY A 202 18.82 55.87 -7.30
N LYS A 203 20.06 55.60 -6.85
CA LYS A 203 21.27 56.00 -7.59
C LYS A 203 21.44 55.12 -8.83
N ALA A 204 21.24 53.81 -8.68
CA ALA A 204 21.27 52.86 -9.79
C ALA A 204 20.22 53.21 -10.86
N ALA A 205 19.00 53.56 -10.47
CA ALA A 205 17.95 53.98 -11.39
C ALA A 205 18.32 55.24 -12.18
N ILE A 206 18.83 56.26 -11.50
CA ILE A 206 19.27 57.53 -12.12
C ILE A 206 20.30 57.29 -13.21
N PHE A 207 21.40 56.60 -12.87
CA PHE A 207 22.51 56.37 -13.80
C PHE A 207 22.24 55.24 -14.81
N PHE A 208 21.16 54.46 -14.60
CA PHE A 208 20.62 53.63 -15.65
C PHE A 208 19.89 54.47 -16.70
N ILE A 209 18.99 55.37 -16.26
CA ILE A 209 18.14 56.20 -17.11
C ILE A 209 18.95 57.23 -17.90
N GLY A 210 19.85 57.95 -17.24
CA GLY A 210 20.67 59.02 -17.81
C GLY A 210 22.10 59.06 -17.27
N GLN A 211 22.75 60.21 -17.37
CA GLN A 211 24.16 60.40 -16.99
C GLN A 211 24.38 61.46 -15.91
N SER A 212 23.33 62.23 -15.60
CA SER A 212 23.33 63.28 -14.60
C SER A 212 22.02 63.28 -13.83
N ALA A 213 22.10 63.53 -12.53
CA ALA A 213 20.95 63.81 -11.69
C ALA A 213 21.16 65.04 -10.84
N ARG A 214 20.05 65.74 -10.64
CA ARG A 214 19.90 66.87 -9.74
C ARG A 214 18.74 66.56 -8.81
N MET A 215 19.08 66.39 -7.54
CA MET A 215 18.14 66.20 -6.46
C MET A 215 17.79 67.57 -5.90
N ILE A 216 16.51 67.93 -5.92
CA ILE A 216 16.02 69.21 -5.40
C ILE A 216 14.98 68.86 -4.34
N SER A 217 15.16 69.29 -3.10
CA SER A 217 14.23 68.92 -2.05
C SER A 217 14.07 69.97 -0.98
N LYS A 218 12.85 70.10 -0.48
CA LYS A 218 12.47 70.98 0.62
C LYS A 218 11.67 70.19 1.64
N SER A 219 12.09 70.22 2.91
CA SER A 219 11.28 69.69 4.01
C SER A 219 10.31 70.75 4.52
N SER A 220 9.21 70.31 5.14
CA SER A 220 8.21 71.23 5.73
C SER A 220 8.80 72.06 6.89
N THR A 221 9.85 71.56 7.52
CA THR A 221 10.60 72.24 8.59
C THR A 221 11.69 73.18 8.06
N SER A 222 12.00 73.16 6.77
CA SER A 222 13.02 74.01 6.15
C SER A 222 12.39 75.17 5.38
N ALA A 223 12.95 76.37 5.55
CA ALA A 223 12.65 77.52 4.69
C ALA A 223 13.32 77.38 3.31
N ASP A 224 14.48 76.73 3.28
CA ASP A 224 15.33 76.61 2.09
C ASP A 224 15.08 75.32 1.31
N VAL A 225 15.27 75.41 0.00
CA VAL A 225 15.39 74.27 -0.91
C VAL A 225 16.85 73.84 -0.95
N HIS A 226 17.09 72.54 -0.82
CA HIS A 226 18.41 71.93 -0.87
C HIS A 226 18.60 71.18 -2.19
N GLU A 227 19.69 71.49 -2.88
CA GLU A 227 19.95 70.99 -4.22
C GLU A 227 21.33 70.35 -4.35
N LEU A 228 21.38 69.11 -4.85
CA LEU A 228 22.61 68.36 -5.06
C LEU A 228 22.66 67.80 -6.47
N SER A 229 23.74 68.07 -7.20
CA SER A 229 24.00 67.49 -8.51
C SER A 229 25.09 66.44 -8.48
N LEU A 230 24.82 65.29 -9.10
CA LEU A 230 25.77 64.22 -9.35
C LEU A 230 25.74 63.93 -10.85
N SER A 231 26.85 64.11 -11.54
CA SER A 231 26.95 63.80 -12.97
C SER A 231 28.23 63.06 -13.30
N LYS A 232 28.17 62.26 -14.37
CA LYS A 232 29.35 61.62 -14.95
C LYS A 232 30.41 62.64 -15.34
N GLU A 233 30.02 63.74 -15.97
CA GLU A 233 30.97 64.77 -16.42
C GLU A 233 31.72 65.41 -15.25
N GLU A 234 31.06 65.65 -14.12
CA GLU A 234 31.68 66.24 -12.93
C GLU A 234 32.66 65.28 -12.27
N PHE A 235 32.36 63.98 -12.21
CA PHE A 235 33.31 62.98 -11.73
C PHE A 235 34.54 62.88 -12.64
N GLU A 236 34.34 62.85 -13.96
CA GLU A 236 35.45 62.83 -14.93
C GLU A 236 36.29 64.12 -14.89
N ARG A 237 35.66 65.29 -14.66
CA ARG A 237 36.38 66.55 -14.46
C ARG A 237 37.27 66.48 -13.22
N ARG A 238 36.72 66.06 -12.09
CA ARG A 238 37.47 65.91 -10.82
C ARG A 238 38.62 64.94 -10.94
N GLU A 239 38.43 63.83 -11.65
CA GLU A 239 39.50 62.86 -11.92
C GLU A 239 40.62 63.49 -12.76
N ARG A 240 40.27 64.19 -13.85
CA ARG A 240 41.26 64.90 -14.70
C ARG A 240 42.01 65.98 -13.93
N GLU A 241 41.33 66.71 -13.07
CA GLU A 241 41.88 67.83 -12.28
C GLU A 241 42.51 67.38 -10.95
N LYS A 242 42.50 66.08 -10.65
CA LYS A 242 43.02 65.48 -9.39
C LYS A 242 42.37 66.06 -8.12
N GLU A 243 41.10 66.44 -8.21
CA GLU A 243 40.28 66.83 -7.08
C GLU A 243 39.76 65.61 -6.31
N SER A 244 39.24 65.84 -5.10
CA SER A 244 38.62 64.77 -4.31
C SER A 244 37.29 64.33 -4.93
N ILE A 245 37.27 63.13 -5.54
CA ILE A 245 36.13 62.54 -6.27
C ILE A 245 34.78 62.70 -5.54
N TYR A 246 34.69 62.31 -4.27
CA TYR A 246 33.44 62.33 -3.48
C TYR A 246 33.23 63.57 -2.62
N LYS A 247 33.81 64.73 -2.96
CA LYS A 247 33.55 66.01 -2.27
C LYS A 247 32.82 66.99 -3.18
N GLY A 248 31.67 67.49 -2.75
CA GLY A 248 30.90 68.50 -3.49
C GLY A 248 30.16 69.43 -2.54
N TYR A 249 29.23 70.20 -3.07
CA TYR A 249 28.43 71.17 -2.32
C TYR A 249 26.94 70.91 -2.53
N ILE A 250 26.15 71.12 -1.47
CA ILE A 250 24.70 71.23 -1.57
C ILE A 250 24.40 72.73 -1.74
N HIS A 251 23.71 73.07 -2.82
CA HIS A 251 23.28 74.43 -3.09
C HIS A 251 21.96 74.69 -2.34
N ASN A 252 21.97 75.63 -1.41
CA ASN A 252 20.79 76.02 -0.64
C ASN A 252 20.26 77.33 -1.21
N ARG A 253 18.96 77.39 -1.52
CA ARG A 253 18.32 78.55 -2.15
C ARG A 253 16.87 78.69 -1.73
N GLN A 254 16.27 79.83 -2.07
CA GLN A 254 14.83 80.02 -1.91
C GLN A 254 14.04 79.25 -2.98
N ALA A 255 12.80 78.89 -2.66
CA ALA A 255 11.88 78.26 -3.60
C ALA A 255 11.62 79.19 -4.80
N GLY A 256 11.70 78.65 -6.02
CA GLY A 256 11.54 79.43 -7.26
C GLY A 256 12.78 80.19 -7.73
N ASP A 257 13.86 80.24 -6.94
CA ASP A 257 15.12 80.86 -7.39
C ASP A 257 15.82 79.98 -8.43
N ALA A 258 16.03 80.55 -9.63
CA ALA A 258 16.65 79.90 -10.78
C ALA A 258 17.88 80.67 -11.29
N SER A 259 18.46 81.58 -10.50
CA SER A 259 19.54 82.47 -10.97
C SER A 259 20.84 81.76 -11.37
N HIS A 260 21.00 80.50 -10.95
CA HIS A 260 22.16 79.65 -11.27
C HIS A 260 21.99 78.87 -12.58
N PHE A 261 20.88 79.04 -13.29
CA PHE A 261 20.62 78.48 -14.62
C PHE A 261 20.67 79.55 -15.71
N THR A 262 20.89 79.10 -16.95
CA THR A 262 20.92 79.98 -18.14
C THR A 262 19.61 79.90 -18.92
N GLU A 263 19.35 80.85 -19.83
CA GLU A 263 18.12 80.82 -20.66
C GLU A 263 17.96 79.53 -21.48
N SER A 264 19.05 78.81 -21.80
CA SER A 264 18.97 77.52 -22.48
C SER A 264 18.36 76.39 -21.64
N ASP A 265 18.18 76.60 -20.34
CA ASP A 265 17.67 75.63 -19.37
C ASP A 265 16.15 75.82 -19.09
N GLU A 266 15.38 76.22 -20.11
CA GLU A 266 13.97 76.62 -19.95
C GLU A 266 13.10 75.61 -19.17
N ASN A 267 13.30 74.31 -19.38
CA ASN A 267 12.43 73.29 -18.76
C ASN A 267 12.66 73.17 -17.25
N ILE A 268 13.90 73.28 -16.78
CA ILE A 268 14.18 73.25 -15.34
C ILE A 268 13.78 74.58 -14.70
N ILE A 269 14.00 75.72 -15.36
CA ILE A 269 13.52 77.02 -14.86
C ILE A 269 12.00 76.99 -14.64
N LYS A 270 11.24 76.43 -15.59
CA LYS A 270 9.78 76.24 -15.45
C LYS A 270 9.43 75.34 -14.25
N LEU A 271 10.16 74.23 -14.05
CA LEU A 271 9.97 73.34 -12.92
C LEU A 271 10.24 74.05 -11.57
N LEU A 272 11.28 74.88 -11.49
CA LEU A 272 11.61 75.62 -10.28
C LEU A 272 10.51 76.63 -9.89
N GLN A 273 9.86 77.27 -10.87
CA GLN A 273 8.74 78.17 -10.59
C GLN A 273 7.53 77.46 -9.95
N GLU A 274 7.36 76.15 -10.19
CA GLU A 274 6.30 75.34 -9.57
C GLU A 274 6.54 75.09 -8.07
N GLU A 275 7.74 75.35 -7.54
CA GLU A 275 8.06 75.21 -6.11
C GLU A 275 7.32 76.23 -5.23
N LEU A 276 6.91 77.35 -5.82
CA LEU A 276 6.23 78.44 -5.09
C LEU A 276 4.91 77.94 -4.48
N GLY A 277 4.80 78.09 -3.16
CA GLY A 277 3.61 77.67 -2.40
C GLY A 277 3.61 76.19 -1.98
N GLN A 278 4.65 75.41 -2.31
CA GLN A 278 4.79 74.04 -1.81
C GLN A 278 5.47 74.00 -0.43
N GLU A 279 4.82 73.38 0.55
CA GLU A 279 5.40 73.24 1.90
C GLU A 279 6.58 72.26 1.94
N SER A 280 6.45 71.11 1.26
CA SER A 280 7.50 70.10 1.15
C SER A 280 7.42 69.33 -0.16
N PHE A 281 8.58 68.94 -0.70
CA PHE A 281 8.70 68.19 -1.95
C PHE A 281 10.08 67.56 -2.14
N THR A 282 10.14 66.59 -3.06
CA THR A 282 11.38 66.11 -3.67
C THR A 282 11.21 66.03 -5.19
N HIS A 283 12.13 66.63 -5.93
CA HIS A 283 12.25 66.53 -7.38
C HIS A 283 13.56 65.84 -7.73
N VAL A 284 13.48 64.72 -8.43
CA VAL A 284 14.61 64.01 -9.03
C VAL A 284 14.66 64.36 -10.50
N VAL A 285 15.59 65.22 -10.90
CA VAL A 285 15.75 65.65 -12.29
C VAL A 285 16.92 64.88 -12.91
N ILE A 286 16.67 64.16 -13.99
CA ILE A 286 17.64 63.33 -14.72
C ILE A 286 17.84 63.90 -16.11
N THR A 287 19.10 64.09 -16.51
CA THR A 287 19.49 64.55 -17.84
C THR A 287 20.56 63.64 -18.46
N GLY A 288 20.91 63.86 -19.72
CA GLY A 288 21.76 62.94 -20.49
C GLY A 288 21.08 61.58 -20.68
N ILE A 289 19.77 61.59 -20.98
CA ILE A 289 18.96 60.39 -21.16
C ILE A 289 19.46 59.61 -22.37
N LYS A 290 19.66 58.30 -22.21
CA LYS A 290 20.15 57.46 -23.30
C LYS A 290 19.17 57.46 -24.49
N PRO A 291 19.64 57.59 -25.74
CA PRO A 291 18.77 57.68 -26.92
C PRO A 291 17.76 56.53 -27.03
N GLU A 292 18.18 55.30 -26.73
CA GLU A 292 17.34 54.10 -26.74
C GLU A 292 16.19 54.17 -25.70
N HIS A 293 16.42 54.83 -24.56
CA HIS A 293 15.39 55.05 -23.55
C HIS A 293 14.39 56.10 -24.00
N VAL A 294 14.85 57.19 -24.63
CA VAL A 294 13.96 58.22 -25.20
C VAL A 294 13.03 57.62 -26.24
N GLN A 295 13.57 56.78 -27.14
CA GLN A 295 12.78 56.09 -28.16
C GLN A 295 11.69 55.22 -27.53
N TYR A 296 12.06 54.33 -26.60
CA TYR A 296 11.12 53.43 -25.93
C TYR A 296 10.03 54.19 -25.15
N LEU A 297 10.38 55.22 -24.37
CA LEU A 297 9.41 55.98 -23.58
C LEU A 297 8.39 56.72 -24.46
N ARG A 298 8.78 57.12 -25.67
CA ARG A 298 7.94 57.80 -26.65
C ARG A 298 7.04 56.83 -27.43
N GLU A 299 7.59 55.73 -27.92
CA GLU A 299 6.88 54.79 -28.80
C GLU A 299 5.96 53.82 -28.05
N ASP A 300 6.36 53.37 -26.85
CA ASP A 300 5.66 52.37 -26.05
C ASP A 300 4.92 52.96 -24.83
N PHE A 301 4.52 54.25 -24.89
CA PHE A 301 3.99 55.02 -23.75
C PHE A 301 2.93 54.26 -22.91
N ASN A 302 1.93 53.71 -23.59
CA ASN A 302 0.85 52.98 -22.92
C ASN A 302 1.34 51.68 -22.27
N ARG A 303 2.25 50.97 -22.92
CA ARG A 303 2.73 49.65 -22.48
C ARG A 303 3.51 49.76 -21.18
N TRP A 304 4.42 50.73 -21.07
CA TRP A 304 5.18 50.89 -19.83
C TRP A 304 4.35 51.53 -18.71
N CYS A 305 3.35 52.37 -19.03
CA CYS A 305 2.36 52.80 -18.04
C CYS A 305 1.61 51.59 -17.46
N THR A 306 1.11 50.66 -18.30
CA THR A 306 0.47 49.42 -17.85
C THR A 306 1.42 48.54 -17.02
N GLN A 307 2.73 48.52 -17.33
CA GLN A 307 3.72 47.82 -16.50
C GLN A 307 3.86 48.46 -15.11
N LEU A 308 3.93 49.78 -15.00
CA LEU A 308 3.95 50.47 -13.70
C LEU A 308 2.65 50.23 -12.92
N VAL A 309 1.50 50.20 -13.60
CA VAL A 309 0.21 49.88 -12.96
C VAL A 309 0.25 48.46 -12.39
N HIS A 310 0.77 47.50 -13.16
CA HIS A 310 0.92 46.13 -12.67
C HIS A 310 1.82 46.06 -11.42
N ILE A 311 2.92 46.83 -11.40
CA ILE A 311 3.83 46.90 -10.25
C ILE A 311 3.13 47.47 -9.01
N TYR A 312 2.38 48.56 -9.18
CA TYR A 312 1.77 49.31 -8.08
C TYR A 312 0.28 49.05 -7.90
N HIS A 313 -0.26 47.98 -8.48
CA HIS A 313 -1.70 47.71 -8.55
C HIS A 313 -2.38 47.86 -7.18
N TYR A 314 -1.83 47.22 -6.15
CA TYR A 314 -2.41 47.26 -4.80
C TYR A 314 -2.18 48.58 -4.07
N TYR A 315 -1.14 49.36 -4.42
CA TYR A 315 -1.01 50.74 -3.93
C TYR A 315 -2.02 51.68 -4.59
N LEU A 316 -2.29 51.51 -5.89
CA LEU A 316 -3.21 52.35 -6.65
C LEU A 316 -4.68 52.10 -6.29
N HIS A 317 -5.04 50.84 -6.06
CA HIS A 317 -6.42 50.37 -5.87
C HIS A 317 -6.74 49.88 -4.46
N GLY A 318 -5.74 49.67 -3.60
CA GLY A 318 -5.89 49.12 -2.26
C GLY A 318 -5.76 47.58 -2.20
N PRO A 319 -5.90 46.97 -1.01
CA PRO A 319 -5.61 45.55 -0.77
C PRO A 319 -6.52 44.57 -1.53
N GLU A 320 -7.72 45.00 -1.92
CA GLU A 320 -8.67 44.21 -2.73
C GLU A 320 -8.40 44.34 -4.25
N GLY A 321 -7.46 45.19 -4.64
CA GLY A 321 -7.17 45.51 -6.04
C GLY A 321 -8.32 46.25 -6.74
N ASN A 322 -8.26 46.31 -8.07
CA ASN A 322 -9.22 47.04 -8.90
C ASN A 322 -10.56 46.28 -9.09
N ASN A 323 -11.29 46.07 -8.00
CA ASN A 323 -12.53 45.30 -7.98
C ASN A 323 -13.77 46.22 -8.15
N LEU A 324 -14.05 46.68 -9.37
CA LEU A 324 -15.20 47.54 -9.66
C LEU A 324 -16.49 46.71 -9.88
N PRO A 325 -17.59 46.99 -9.17
CA PRO A 325 -18.91 46.45 -9.52
C PRO A 325 -19.35 47.02 -10.87
N ARG A 326 -19.64 46.16 -11.86
CA ARG A 326 -20.14 46.54 -13.20
C ARG A 326 -21.60 47.03 -13.22
N SER A 327 -22.23 47.37 -12.09
CA SER A 327 -23.57 47.95 -12.09
C SER A 327 -23.51 49.44 -12.39
N ASN A 328 -24.37 49.92 -13.29
CA ASN A 328 -24.56 51.32 -13.74
C ASN A 328 -24.98 52.32 -12.63
N GLN A 329 -24.47 52.19 -11.41
CA GLN A 329 -24.60 53.19 -10.36
C GLN A 329 -23.29 53.96 -10.28
N THR A 330 -23.41 55.27 -10.15
CA THR A 330 -22.31 56.23 -10.01
C THR A 330 -21.24 55.72 -9.04
N PRO A 331 -19.94 55.93 -9.36
CA PRO A 331 -18.83 55.22 -8.72
C PRO A 331 -18.50 55.80 -7.34
N SER A 332 -19.35 55.60 -6.34
CA SER A 332 -18.93 55.79 -4.94
C SER A 332 -18.15 54.55 -4.48
N ARG A 333 -16.90 54.45 -4.93
CA ARG A 333 -15.96 53.43 -4.44
C ARG A 333 -15.81 53.60 -2.91
N ALA A 334 -15.59 52.51 -2.17
CA ALA A 334 -15.44 52.53 -0.72
C ALA A 334 -14.28 53.45 -0.26
N ASN A 335 -14.39 54.07 0.92
CA ASN A 335 -13.30 54.86 1.51
C ASN A 335 -12.13 53.94 1.89
N SER A 336 -10.96 54.21 1.34
CA SER A 336 -9.71 53.47 1.61
C SER A 336 -8.59 54.50 1.78
N PRO A 337 -7.66 54.31 2.76
CA PRO A 337 -6.54 55.23 2.96
C PRO A 337 -5.63 55.32 1.73
N PHE A 338 -5.69 54.34 0.82
CA PHE A 338 -4.91 54.30 -0.41
C PHE A 338 -5.51 55.14 -1.55
N ARG A 339 -6.74 55.66 -1.43
CA ARG A 339 -7.37 56.55 -2.44
C ARG A 339 -6.63 57.86 -2.66
N HIS A 340 -5.74 58.20 -1.73
CA HIS A 340 -4.96 59.42 -1.75
C HIS A 340 -3.69 59.31 -2.62
N ILE A 341 -3.29 58.11 -3.07
CA ILE A 341 -2.10 57.93 -3.92
C ILE A 341 -2.43 58.23 -5.38
N ASN A 342 -1.75 59.21 -5.98
CA ASN A 342 -1.90 59.60 -7.37
C ASN A 342 -0.54 59.52 -8.05
N ILE A 343 -0.36 58.48 -8.87
CA ILE A 343 0.84 58.33 -9.71
C ILE A 343 0.47 58.76 -11.12
N VAL A 344 1.10 59.84 -11.59
CA VAL A 344 0.79 60.47 -12.86
C VAL A 344 2.01 60.42 -13.76
N ILE A 345 1.82 60.00 -15.00
CA ILE A 345 2.85 59.97 -16.02
C ILE A 345 2.51 61.03 -17.07
N SER A 346 3.43 61.93 -17.36
CA SER A 346 3.24 63.01 -18.33
C SER A 346 4.44 63.13 -19.25
N HIS A 347 4.23 63.30 -20.56
CA HIS A 347 5.31 63.62 -21.48
C HIS A 347 4.99 64.79 -22.42
N TYR A 348 5.99 65.64 -22.62
CA TYR A 348 5.98 66.80 -23.49
C TYR A 348 6.82 66.48 -24.72
N ASN A 349 6.20 66.43 -25.89
CA ASN A 349 6.89 66.38 -27.17
C ASN A 349 6.74 67.75 -27.84
N LYS A 350 7.84 68.34 -28.31
CA LYS A 350 7.82 69.62 -29.03
C LYS A 350 6.81 69.56 -30.18
N GLY A 351 5.85 70.49 -30.20
CA GLY A 351 4.81 70.58 -31.24
C GLY A 351 3.66 69.56 -31.14
N LYS A 352 3.62 68.70 -30.11
CA LYS A 352 2.49 67.77 -29.85
C LYS A 352 1.76 68.16 -28.56
N LEU A 353 0.49 67.75 -28.47
CA LEU A 353 -0.31 67.89 -27.25
C LEU A 353 0.34 67.09 -26.09
N LEU A 354 0.28 67.66 -24.88
CA LEU A 354 0.68 67.00 -23.64
C LEU A 354 -0.08 65.68 -23.48
N GLN A 355 0.66 64.58 -23.39
CA GLN A 355 0.09 63.30 -23.01
C GLN A 355 0.26 63.12 -21.51
N LYS A 356 -0.85 62.97 -20.80
CA LYS A 356 -0.90 62.77 -19.35
C LYS A 356 -1.77 61.57 -19.04
N ARG A 357 -1.31 60.69 -18.16
CA ARG A 357 -2.04 59.49 -17.75
C ARG A 357 -1.89 59.27 -16.25
N ASN A 358 -3.01 59.22 -15.53
CA ASN A 358 -3.00 58.75 -14.15
C ASN A 358 -3.00 57.22 -14.19
N LEU A 359 -2.07 56.59 -13.49
CA LEU A 359 -1.95 55.14 -13.48
C LEU A 359 -3.22 54.47 -12.93
N ARG A 360 -3.97 55.12 -12.04
CA ARG A 360 -5.24 54.58 -11.52
C ARG A 360 -6.33 54.43 -12.58
N ASP A 361 -6.23 55.14 -13.70
CA ASP A 361 -7.21 55.09 -14.79
C ASP A 361 -6.88 53.99 -15.83
N VAL A 362 -5.81 53.23 -15.60
CA VAL A 362 -5.42 52.09 -16.43
C VAL A 362 -6.01 50.81 -15.82
N ASP A 363 -6.84 50.11 -16.58
CA ASP A 363 -7.55 48.90 -16.15
C ASP A 363 -7.17 47.65 -16.96
N ASP A 364 -6.22 47.78 -17.89
CA ASP A 364 -5.76 46.71 -18.78
C ASP A 364 -4.51 45.98 -18.27
N ASP A 365 -4.06 46.27 -17.05
CA ASP A 365 -3.00 45.53 -16.37
C ASP A 365 -3.44 44.10 -16.00
N MET A 366 -2.48 43.21 -15.78
CA MET A 366 -2.76 41.79 -15.54
C MET A 366 -3.56 41.54 -14.26
N GLN A 367 -3.32 42.29 -13.16
CA GLN A 367 -4.09 42.11 -11.93
C GLN A 367 -5.53 42.61 -12.10
N SER A 368 -5.76 43.73 -12.79
CA SER A 368 -7.14 44.18 -13.14
C SER A 368 -7.86 43.15 -14.01
N LYS A 369 -7.18 42.55 -14.99
CA LYS A 369 -7.72 41.46 -15.82
C LYS A 369 -8.02 40.20 -15.02
N PHE A 370 -7.13 39.81 -14.09
CA PHE A 370 -7.37 38.65 -13.23
C PHE A 370 -8.57 38.88 -12.32
N LEU A 371 -8.68 40.06 -11.70
CA LEU A 371 -9.81 40.38 -10.82
C LEU A 371 -11.14 40.45 -11.59
N SER A 372 -11.16 41.10 -12.74
CA SER A 372 -12.39 41.25 -13.54
C SER A 372 -12.93 39.96 -14.16
N THR A 373 -12.08 38.95 -14.32
CA THR A 373 -12.45 37.62 -14.88
C THR A 373 -12.60 36.55 -13.80
N ALA A 374 -12.25 36.84 -12.55
CA ALA A 374 -12.38 35.91 -11.45
C ALA A 374 -13.85 35.73 -11.05
N ALA A 375 -14.31 34.49 -10.98
CA ALA A 375 -15.64 34.15 -10.49
C ALA A 375 -15.66 33.79 -8.99
N ALA A 376 -14.51 33.40 -8.44
CA ALA A 376 -14.34 33.06 -7.04
C ALA A 376 -12.88 33.22 -6.61
N THR A 377 -12.65 33.43 -5.31
CA THR A 377 -11.32 33.56 -4.70
C THR A 377 -11.09 32.50 -3.62
N PHE A 378 -9.82 32.21 -3.36
CA PHE A 378 -9.37 31.34 -2.27
C PHE A 378 -8.16 31.97 -1.59
N ASP A 379 -8.40 32.62 -0.45
CA ASP A 379 -7.37 33.22 0.38
C ASP A 379 -6.71 32.18 1.29
N PHE A 380 -5.40 32.29 1.43
CA PHE A 380 -4.59 31.45 2.30
C PHE A 380 -3.43 32.23 2.92
N ARG A 381 -2.83 31.67 3.96
CA ARG A 381 -1.56 32.10 4.53
C ARG A 381 -0.59 30.92 4.54
N ALA A 382 0.67 31.20 4.24
CA ALA A 382 1.77 30.26 4.45
C ALA A 382 2.63 30.80 5.59
N ARG A 383 2.90 29.95 6.58
CA ARG A 383 3.74 30.27 7.72
C ARG A 383 5.01 29.46 7.64
N VAL A 384 6.11 30.17 7.55
CA VAL A 384 7.48 29.66 7.40
C VAL A 384 8.18 29.77 8.75
N GLU A 385 9.22 28.98 8.97
CA GLU A 385 10.06 29.02 10.17
C GLU A 385 10.55 30.46 10.48
N GLY A 386 10.52 30.86 11.75
CA GLY A 386 10.87 32.21 12.22
C GLY A 386 9.73 33.25 12.19
N ASP A 387 8.47 32.83 12.36
CA ASP A 387 7.26 33.68 12.33
C ASP A 387 7.09 34.50 11.03
N ALA A 388 7.68 34.03 9.92
CA ALA A 388 7.53 34.67 8.63
C ALA A 388 6.21 34.23 7.97
N VAL A 389 5.42 35.20 7.51
CA VAL A 389 4.09 34.95 6.95
C VAL A 389 4.05 35.46 5.52
N VAL A 390 3.53 34.62 4.63
CA VAL A 390 3.15 34.99 3.27
C VAL A 390 1.63 34.94 3.18
N GLU A 391 1.02 36.02 2.71
CA GLU A 391 -0.40 35.99 2.35
C GLU A 391 -0.53 35.60 0.88
N GLY A 392 -1.55 34.80 0.55
CA GLY A 392 -1.80 34.39 -0.82
C GLY A 392 -3.28 34.38 -1.15
N SER A 393 -3.59 34.61 -2.42
CA SER A 393 -4.94 34.48 -2.95
C SER A 393 -4.89 33.79 -4.30
N LEU A 394 -5.76 32.81 -4.48
CA LEU A 394 -6.06 32.19 -5.78
C LEU A 394 -7.37 32.74 -6.33
N ARG A 395 -7.50 32.77 -7.65
CA ARG A 395 -8.68 33.25 -8.38
C ARG A 395 -9.07 32.22 -9.43
N TYR A 396 -10.35 31.88 -9.50
CA TYR A 396 -10.87 30.94 -10.50
C TYR A 396 -11.46 31.70 -11.70
N HIS A 397 -10.98 31.37 -12.90
CA HIS A 397 -11.39 31.95 -14.17
C HIS A 397 -12.21 30.90 -14.95
N PRO A 398 -13.54 30.94 -14.89
CA PRO A 398 -14.37 29.86 -15.42
C PRO A 398 -14.31 29.75 -16.94
N PHE A 399 -14.64 28.58 -17.46
CA PHE A 399 -14.98 28.47 -18.89
C PHE A 399 -16.42 28.93 -19.08
N LEU A 400 -16.64 29.92 -19.93
CA LEU A 400 -17.96 30.47 -20.21
C LEU A 400 -18.31 30.27 -21.69
N TYR A 401 -19.37 29.50 -21.89
CA TYR A 401 -20.04 29.18 -23.15
C TYR A 401 -19.18 28.37 -24.11
N ASN A 402 -18.23 29.04 -24.76
CA ASN A 402 -17.39 28.49 -25.81
C ASN A 402 -15.92 28.91 -25.69
N LYS A 403 -15.54 29.63 -24.62
CA LYS A 403 -14.18 30.12 -24.42
C LYS A 403 -13.76 30.12 -22.97
N GLU A 404 -12.46 29.94 -22.76
CA GLU A 404 -11.81 30.21 -21.47
C GLU A 404 -11.86 31.72 -21.19
N THR A 405 -12.07 32.09 -19.92
CA THR A 405 -12.06 33.51 -19.48
C THR A 405 -10.72 33.94 -18.89
N TYR A 406 -9.80 33.01 -18.67
CA TYR A 406 -8.47 33.32 -18.17
C TYR A 406 -7.79 34.36 -19.09
N PRO A 407 -7.33 35.51 -18.56
CA PRO A 407 -6.87 36.59 -19.40
C PRO A 407 -5.55 36.26 -20.10
N LEU A 408 -5.47 36.63 -21.38
CA LEU A 408 -4.26 36.52 -22.17
C LEU A 408 -3.31 37.68 -21.84
N ASP A 409 -2.02 37.35 -21.72
CA ASP A 409 -0.97 38.36 -21.57
C ASP A 409 -0.45 38.74 -22.96
N ASN A 410 -0.87 39.91 -23.45
CA ASN A 410 -0.48 40.43 -24.77
C ASN A 410 1.02 40.79 -24.84
N SER A 411 1.74 40.85 -23.71
CA SER A 411 3.16 41.22 -23.70
C SER A 411 4.09 40.13 -24.26
N ASN A 412 3.61 38.89 -24.39
CA ASN A 412 4.38 37.71 -24.79
C ASN A 412 3.86 36.99 -26.06
N TRP A 413 3.06 37.66 -26.88
CA TRP A 413 2.42 37.07 -28.06
C TRP A 413 3.40 36.35 -29.00
N ARG A 414 4.63 36.86 -29.16
CA ARG A 414 5.65 36.27 -30.06
C ARG A 414 6.25 34.93 -29.60
N LYS A 415 6.24 34.62 -28.30
CA LYS A 415 6.89 33.38 -27.79
C LYS A 415 5.93 32.17 -27.77
N TYR A 416 4.63 32.43 -27.71
CA TYR A 416 3.61 31.39 -27.61
C TYR A 416 2.82 31.15 -28.91
N THR A 417 2.85 32.07 -29.87
CA THR A 417 2.17 31.87 -31.17
C THR A 417 3.03 31.21 -32.25
N LEU A 418 4.36 31.21 -32.13
CA LEU A 418 5.19 30.50 -33.10
C LEU A 418 4.99 28.97 -33.01
N PHE A 419 4.62 28.46 -31.83
CA PHE A 419 4.25 27.06 -31.62
C PHE A 419 2.82 26.72 -32.08
N SER A 420 1.90 27.69 -32.12
CA SER A 420 0.49 27.44 -32.44
C SER A 420 0.10 27.73 -33.91
N VAL A 421 0.97 28.40 -34.68
CA VAL A 421 0.65 28.83 -36.07
C VAL A 421 1.50 28.10 -37.13
N PHE A 422 2.73 27.70 -36.83
CA PHE A 422 3.62 27.01 -37.77
C PHE A 422 3.81 25.53 -37.42
N GLY A 423 2.71 24.83 -37.13
CA GLY A 423 2.70 23.40 -36.86
C GLY A 423 2.92 22.50 -38.08
N ASP A 424 3.72 22.90 -39.06
CA ASP A 424 3.98 22.04 -40.24
C ASP A 424 5.29 22.29 -41.02
N ALA A 425 6.25 23.08 -40.52
CA ALA A 425 7.54 23.20 -41.21
C ALA A 425 8.68 23.42 -40.22
N LEU A 426 9.71 22.56 -40.31
CA LEU A 426 10.95 22.48 -39.54
C LEU A 426 10.91 21.49 -38.35
N ARG A 427 10.85 20.20 -38.68
CA ARG A 427 11.50 19.15 -37.89
C ARG A 427 12.59 18.52 -38.75
N ASP A 428 13.81 18.98 -38.55
CA ASP A 428 15.02 18.21 -38.78
C ASP A 428 15.95 18.50 -37.61
N ASP A 429 15.93 17.63 -36.61
CA ASP A 429 17.12 16.96 -36.09
C ASP A 429 16.69 15.98 -34.98
N GLY A 430 17.23 14.77 -35.07
CA GLY A 430 16.87 13.62 -34.26
C GLY A 430 17.24 13.81 -32.79
N SER A 431 16.23 13.76 -31.93
CA SER A 431 16.40 13.23 -30.57
C SER A 431 15.19 12.38 -30.26
N ASP A 432 15.43 11.08 -30.15
CA ASP A 432 14.50 10.11 -29.61
C ASP A 432 14.33 10.40 -28.10
N ASP A 433 13.29 11.16 -27.76
CA ASP A 433 12.73 11.20 -26.40
C ASP A 433 11.21 11.04 -26.47
N ASP A 434 10.69 10.20 -25.59
CA ASP A 434 9.38 9.56 -25.71
C ASP A 434 8.21 10.56 -25.76
N GLY A 435 7.45 10.49 -26.85
CA GLY A 435 6.34 11.37 -27.14
C GLY A 435 5.16 11.23 -26.17
N PHE A 436 5.05 12.16 -25.23
CA PHE A 436 3.75 12.66 -24.80
C PHE A 436 3.31 13.74 -25.80
N GLN A 437 2.30 13.42 -26.61
CA GLN A 437 1.59 14.41 -27.43
C GLN A 437 1.19 15.59 -26.54
N GLN A 438 1.73 16.76 -26.84
CA GLN A 438 1.51 18.01 -26.14
C GLN A 438 0.08 18.48 -26.46
N GLU A 439 -0.93 17.92 -25.76
CA GLU A 439 -2.29 18.43 -25.80
C GLU A 439 -2.27 19.90 -25.33
N ASP A 440 -2.82 20.80 -26.14
CA ASP A 440 -3.02 22.21 -25.83
C ASP A 440 -3.58 22.35 -24.41
N ARG A 441 -2.85 23.02 -23.50
CA ARG A 441 -3.33 23.35 -22.16
C ARG A 441 -4.13 24.66 -22.24
N PRO A 442 -5.48 24.66 -22.36
CA PRO A 442 -6.27 25.89 -22.50
C PRO A 442 -6.24 26.75 -21.22
N ALA A 443 -6.63 28.03 -21.30
CA ALA A 443 -6.60 29.01 -20.19
C ALA A 443 -5.20 29.51 -19.79
N ARG A 444 -4.66 29.10 -18.63
CA ARG A 444 -3.34 29.56 -18.14
C ARG A 444 -2.20 29.08 -19.03
N GLY A 445 -2.32 27.89 -19.62
CA GLY A 445 -1.23 27.24 -20.35
C GLY A 445 -0.08 26.83 -19.42
N ASN A 446 1.15 27.08 -19.84
CA ASN A 446 2.36 26.83 -19.03
C ASN A 446 2.79 28.03 -18.18
N ARG A 447 1.94 29.07 -18.08
CA ARG A 447 2.25 30.24 -17.23
C ARG A 447 2.22 29.85 -15.75
N PRO A 448 3.04 30.49 -14.91
CA PRO A 448 3.00 30.30 -13.47
C PRO A 448 1.66 30.74 -12.89
N ILE A 449 1.27 30.18 -11.75
CA ILE A 449 0.06 30.60 -11.04
C ILE A 449 0.28 31.94 -10.35
N PHE A 450 1.38 32.10 -9.62
CA PHE A 450 1.53 33.18 -8.65
C PHE A 450 2.49 34.29 -9.08
N ASP A 451 1.97 35.51 -9.21
CA ASP A 451 2.77 36.73 -9.18
C ASP A 451 3.18 37.06 -7.73
N CYS A 452 4.42 37.51 -7.52
CA CYS A 452 4.95 37.74 -6.16
C CYS A 452 5.15 39.23 -5.85
N TYR A 453 4.59 39.68 -4.73
CA TYR A 453 4.65 41.04 -4.23
C TYR A 453 5.46 41.12 -2.93
N TRP A 454 6.25 42.18 -2.80
CA TRP A 454 7.07 42.49 -1.65
C TRP A 454 6.77 43.90 -1.17
N ASN A 455 6.36 44.05 0.10
CA ASN A 455 5.91 45.32 0.68
C ASN A 455 4.90 46.04 -0.24
N GLY A 456 3.93 45.28 -0.77
CA GLY A 456 2.83 45.81 -1.56
C GLY A 456 3.10 46.05 -3.06
N ARG A 457 4.34 45.94 -3.55
CA ARG A 457 4.68 46.10 -4.98
C ARG A 457 5.16 44.81 -5.64
N LEU A 458 4.98 44.67 -6.95
CA LEU A 458 5.40 43.49 -7.71
C LEU A 458 6.93 43.35 -7.77
N ILE A 459 7.39 42.09 -7.66
CA ILE A 459 8.75 41.65 -7.98
C ILE A 459 8.69 40.93 -9.34
N PRO A 460 9.08 41.60 -10.44
CA PRO A 460 8.62 41.27 -11.79
C PRO A 460 9.19 39.99 -12.41
N TYR A 461 10.29 39.45 -11.88
CA TYR A 461 10.96 38.25 -12.38
C TYR A 461 10.94 37.09 -11.38
N THR A 462 10.06 37.15 -10.37
CA THR A 462 9.80 36.01 -9.50
C THR A 462 8.33 35.65 -9.56
N ASN A 463 8.09 34.45 -10.07
CA ASN A 463 6.79 33.81 -10.05
C ASN A 463 6.91 32.45 -9.33
N VAL A 464 5.81 31.95 -8.81
CA VAL A 464 5.73 30.56 -8.32
C VAL A 464 4.75 29.80 -9.20
N ASP A 465 5.23 28.72 -9.81
CA ASP A 465 4.46 27.93 -10.77
C ASP A 465 3.20 27.35 -10.15
N GLU A 466 3.38 26.53 -9.11
CA GLU A 466 2.32 25.92 -8.32
C GLU A 466 2.89 25.39 -6.99
N PHE A 467 1.99 25.10 -6.06
CA PHE A 467 2.28 24.32 -4.85
C PHE A 467 1.69 22.92 -4.98
N ASP A 468 2.23 21.95 -4.26
CA ASP A 468 1.77 20.55 -4.27
C ASP A 468 0.26 20.40 -4.03
N TRP A 469 -0.33 21.29 -3.24
CA TRP A 469 -1.75 21.26 -2.89
C TRP A 469 -2.67 21.94 -3.91
N CYS A 470 -2.14 22.74 -4.84
CA CYS A 470 -2.90 23.38 -5.91
C CYS A 470 -2.51 22.94 -7.33
N GLY A 471 -1.53 22.06 -7.47
CA GLY A 471 -1.18 21.39 -8.72
C GLY A 471 -2.10 20.22 -9.07
N VAL A 472 -1.93 19.68 -10.27
CA VAL A 472 -2.71 18.52 -10.75
C VAL A 472 -2.35 17.27 -9.93
N PRO A 473 -3.32 16.59 -9.29
CA PRO A 473 -3.03 15.43 -8.46
C PRO A 473 -2.56 14.23 -9.29
N LYS A 474 -1.59 13.47 -8.77
CA LYS A 474 -1.07 12.24 -9.42
C LYS A 474 -2.14 11.16 -9.64
N ARG A 475 -3.16 11.11 -8.77
CA ARG A 475 -4.32 10.23 -8.92
C ARG A 475 -5.51 11.07 -9.38
N MET A 476 -6.06 10.72 -10.54
CA MET A 476 -7.20 11.43 -11.12
C MET A 476 -8.41 11.37 -10.19
N GLY A 477 -8.83 12.55 -9.71
CA GLY A 477 -10.04 12.72 -8.91
C GLY A 477 -11.28 13.07 -9.75
N ASN A 478 -12.35 13.50 -9.09
CA ASN A 478 -13.61 13.90 -9.73
C ASN A 478 -13.59 15.33 -10.29
N ILE A 479 -12.48 16.08 -10.14
CA ILE A 479 -12.34 17.45 -10.65
C ILE A 479 -11.69 17.36 -12.04
N PRO A 480 -12.27 17.95 -13.10
CA PRO A 480 -11.64 17.97 -14.42
C PRO A 480 -10.28 18.65 -14.38
N ILE A 481 -9.28 18.07 -15.05
CA ILE A 481 -7.89 18.55 -15.05
C ILE A 481 -7.77 20.01 -15.53
N GLN A 482 -8.66 20.44 -16.43
CA GLN A 482 -8.70 21.80 -16.95
C GLN A 482 -8.93 22.84 -15.85
N CYS A 483 -9.64 22.49 -14.77
CA CYS A 483 -9.92 23.40 -13.66
C CYS A 483 -8.63 23.87 -12.96
N TYR A 484 -7.62 22.99 -12.87
CA TYR A 484 -6.30 23.33 -12.31
C TYR A 484 -5.53 24.31 -13.20
N ASN A 485 -5.93 24.46 -14.47
CA ASN A 485 -5.37 25.45 -15.40
C ASN A 485 -6.19 26.73 -15.51
N ARG A 486 -7.29 26.83 -14.75
CA ARG A 486 -8.19 27.99 -14.66
C ARG A 486 -7.93 28.85 -13.43
N VAL A 487 -6.82 28.65 -12.76
CA VAL A 487 -6.45 29.41 -11.56
C VAL A 487 -5.27 30.33 -11.82
N SER A 488 -5.42 31.60 -11.43
CA SER A 488 -4.30 32.53 -11.20
C SER A 488 -4.13 32.74 -9.71
N GLY A 489 -3.01 33.32 -9.30
CA GLY A 489 -2.74 33.63 -7.92
C GLY A 489 -1.77 34.78 -7.75
N VAL A 490 -1.70 35.24 -6.50
CA VAL A 490 -0.79 36.29 -6.06
C VAL A 490 -0.30 35.96 -4.65
N LEU A 491 0.96 36.27 -4.37
CA LEU A 491 1.59 36.16 -3.06
C LEU A 491 2.05 37.53 -2.59
N TRP A 492 1.82 37.87 -1.33
CA TRP A 492 2.31 39.09 -0.69
C TRP A 492 3.21 38.75 0.49
N THR A 493 4.31 39.48 0.60
CA THR A 493 5.35 39.30 1.62
C THR A 493 5.80 40.66 2.16
N ASN A 494 6.55 40.63 3.26
CA ASN A 494 7.25 41.77 3.82
C ASN A 494 8.78 41.56 3.82
N ASP A 495 9.50 42.40 4.55
CA ASP A 495 10.96 42.39 4.71
C ASP A 495 11.55 41.10 5.32
N LYS A 496 10.73 40.20 5.88
CA LYS A 496 11.18 38.86 6.32
C LYS A 496 11.57 37.94 5.15
N PHE A 497 11.22 38.31 3.92
CA PHE A 497 11.64 37.64 2.69
C PHE A 497 12.54 38.58 1.90
N GLN A 498 13.76 38.12 1.60
CA GLN A 498 14.76 38.97 0.97
C GLN A 498 14.59 39.00 -0.55
N VAL A 499 14.78 40.19 -1.11
CA VAL A 499 14.83 40.44 -2.55
C VAL A 499 16.25 40.80 -2.97
N SER A 500 16.55 40.69 -4.26
CA SER A 500 17.79 41.21 -4.84
C SER A 500 17.86 42.74 -4.71
N THR A 501 19.08 43.29 -4.76
CA THR A 501 19.33 44.74 -4.61
C THR A 501 18.52 45.61 -5.55
N ASN A 502 18.31 45.14 -6.79
CA ASN A 502 17.52 45.79 -7.85
C ASN A 502 16.00 45.50 -7.79
N LYS A 503 15.55 44.77 -6.76
CA LYS A 503 14.15 44.35 -6.52
C LYS A 503 13.47 43.66 -7.71
N LEU A 504 14.25 42.97 -8.56
CA LEU A 504 13.71 42.22 -9.70
C LEU A 504 13.34 40.78 -9.34
N THR A 505 14.03 40.20 -8.35
CA THR A 505 13.84 38.80 -7.93
C THR A 505 13.82 38.65 -6.41
N PHE A 506 13.11 37.65 -5.89
CA PHE A 506 13.34 37.13 -4.54
C PHE A 506 14.56 36.22 -4.51
N LEU A 507 15.27 36.19 -3.39
CA LEU A 507 16.43 35.30 -3.22
C LEU A 507 16.02 33.85 -2.97
N ASP A 508 15.00 33.61 -2.14
CA ASP A 508 14.66 32.27 -1.64
C ASP A 508 13.17 32.02 -1.41
N LEU A 509 12.26 32.93 -1.81
CA LEU A 509 10.82 32.83 -1.53
C LEU A 509 10.22 31.48 -1.97
N GLY A 510 10.47 31.08 -3.22
CA GLY A 510 9.93 29.83 -3.77
C GLY A 510 10.48 28.58 -3.10
N VAL A 511 11.74 28.63 -2.63
CA VAL A 511 12.39 27.51 -1.92
C VAL A 511 11.78 27.38 -0.52
N ARG A 512 11.74 28.49 0.25
CA ARG A 512 11.18 28.52 1.61
C ARG A 512 9.71 28.10 1.65
N LEU A 513 8.91 28.51 0.67
CA LEU A 513 7.50 28.10 0.59
C LEU A 513 7.28 26.62 0.26
N LYS A 514 8.29 25.93 -0.29
CA LYS A 514 8.27 24.49 -0.61
C LYS A 514 8.94 23.63 0.47
N GLU A 515 9.53 24.23 1.50
CA GLU A 515 10.10 23.50 2.63
C GLU A 515 9.02 22.76 3.42
N LYS A 516 9.37 21.60 3.98
CA LYS A 516 8.44 20.76 4.75
C LYS A 516 7.98 21.41 6.06
N SER A 517 8.75 22.36 6.58
CA SER A 517 8.41 23.14 7.78
C SER A 517 7.32 24.19 7.51
N THR A 518 7.14 24.60 6.25
CA THR A 518 6.12 25.57 5.86
C THR A 518 4.74 24.94 5.91
N TYR A 519 3.83 25.57 6.63
CA TYR A 519 2.44 25.13 6.72
C TYR A 519 1.48 26.16 6.14
N PHE A 520 0.47 25.65 5.42
CA PHE A 520 -0.52 26.45 4.72
C PHE A 520 -1.89 26.34 5.41
N GLU A 521 -2.56 27.47 5.56
CA GLU A 521 -3.89 27.59 6.15
C GLU A 521 -4.83 28.40 5.23
N LYS A 522 -6.07 27.93 5.04
CA LYS A 522 -7.09 28.68 4.31
C LYS A 522 -7.60 29.79 5.22
N ILE A 523 -7.80 30.99 4.70
CA ILE A 523 -8.45 32.09 5.43
C ILE A 523 -9.91 32.16 4.98
N THR A 524 -10.85 32.21 5.93
CA THR A 524 -12.28 32.42 5.64
C THR A 524 -12.83 33.38 6.68
N SER A 525 -13.30 34.56 6.22
CA SER A 525 -13.78 35.62 7.12
C SER A 525 -12.76 35.98 8.23
N GLY A 526 -11.47 36.01 7.88
CA GLY A 526 -10.37 36.30 8.81
C GLY A 526 -9.92 35.13 9.69
N GLN A 527 -10.62 34.00 9.70
CA GLN A 527 -10.26 32.84 10.53
C GLN A 527 -9.42 31.80 9.77
N PRO A 528 -8.31 31.31 10.35
CA PRO A 528 -7.49 30.27 9.75
C PRO A 528 -8.12 28.88 9.87
N GLN A 529 -8.12 28.14 8.76
CA GLN A 529 -8.59 26.76 8.67
C GLN A 529 -7.47 25.84 8.16
N ARG A 530 -7.20 24.77 8.91
CA ARG A 530 -6.20 23.74 8.54
C ARG A 530 -6.67 22.86 7.39
N SER A 531 -5.77 21.99 6.91
CA SER A 531 -5.99 21.02 5.83
C SER A 531 -6.21 21.65 4.44
N ILE A 532 -5.25 22.50 4.03
CA ILE A 532 -5.30 23.27 2.78
C ILE A 532 -5.67 22.42 1.56
N HIS A 533 -5.11 21.21 1.42
CA HIS A 533 -5.30 20.36 0.25
C HIS A 533 -6.77 19.98 0.05
N ARG A 534 -7.45 19.54 1.12
CA ARG A 534 -8.87 19.20 1.08
C ARG A 534 -9.72 20.44 0.80
N LYS A 535 -9.41 21.55 1.48
CA LYS A 535 -10.13 22.82 1.35
C LYS A 535 -10.02 23.41 -0.06
N PHE A 536 -8.83 23.34 -0.67
CA PHE A 536 -8.62 23.74 -2.06
C PHE A 536 -9.37 22.82 -3.02
N SER A 537 -9.28 21.50 -2.86
CA SER A 537 -10.01 20.54 -3.71
C SER A 537 -11.53 20.75 -3.64
N ASP A 538 -12.07 21.00 -2.43
CA ASP A 538 -13.48 21.30 -2.24
C ASP A 538 -13.88 22.64 -2.88
N TRP A 539 -13.05 23.66 -2.75
CA TRP A 539 -13.25 24.97 -3.40
C TRP A 539 -13.19 24.87 -4.92
N LEU A 540 -12.20 24.19 -5.48
CA LEU A 540 -12.02 24.06 -6.93
C LEU A 540 -13.19 23.26 -7.56
N ARG A 541 -13.70 22.25 -6.86
CA ARG A 541 -14.92 21.53 -7.25
C ARG A 541 -16.15 22.44 -7.23
N ASP A 542 -16.36 23.21 -6.16
CA ASP A 542 -17.49 24.16 -6.06
C ASP A 542 -17.42 25.23 -7.16
N CYS A 543 -16.22 25.76 -7.43
CA CYS A 543 -15.96 26.70 -8.52
C CYS A 543 -16.33 26.11 -9.88
N HIS A 544 -15.88 24.89 -10.17
CA HIS A 544 -16.24 24.19 -11.39
C HIS A 544 -17.77 24.06 -11.52
N GLU A 545 -18.42 23.46 -10.52
CA GLU A 545 -19.86 23.15 -10.53
C GLU A 545 -20.77 24.39 -10.60
N ARG A 546 -20.34 25.51 -10.02
CA ARG A 546 -21.14 26.74 -10.00
C ARG A 546 -20.85 27.68 -11.17
N CYS A 547 -19.57 27.87 -11.49
CA CYS A 547 -19.11 28.96 -12.34
C CYS A 547 -18.91 28.53 -13.79
N ASP A 548 -18.48 27.30 -14.07
CA ASP A 548 -18.25 26.88 -15.45
C ASP A 548 -19.58 26.68 -16.19
N LYS A 549 -19.66 27.17 -17.42
CA LYS A 549 -20.83 27.04 -18.28
C LYS A 549 -20.35 26.52 -19.62
N GLN A 550 -20.39 25.21 -19.84
CA GLN A 550 -19.76 24.57 -21.00
C GLN A 550 -20.75 23.83 -21.91
N VAL A 551 -21.92 23.50 -21.36
CA VAL A 551 -22.93 22.69 -22.03
C VAL A 551 -24.18 23.53 -22.21
N LEU A 552 -24.54 23.83 -23.45
CA LEU A 552 -25.81 24.46 -23.78
C LEU A 552 -26.88 23.37 -23.83
N PHE A 553 -27.83 23.37 -22.92
CA PHE A 553 -29.01 22.53 -22.96
C PHE A 553 -30.13 23.22 -23.71
N GLN A 554 -30.88 22.46 -24.51
CA GLN A 554 -31.91 23.00 -25.39
C GLN A 554 -33.18 22.14 -25.45
N GLY A 555 -34.28 22.80 -25.81
CA GLY A 555 -35.56 22.13 -26.08
C GLY A 555 -36.18 21.51 -24.84
N PHE A 556 -36.51 22.35 -23.86
CA PHE A 556 -37.25 21.97 -22.67
C PHE A 556 -38.53 21.19 -22.96
N LYS A 557 -38.82 20.20 -22.12
CA LYS A 557 -40.06 19.40 -22.15
C LYS A 557 -40.90 19.64 -20.91
N GLU A 558 -40.37 19.30 -19.75
CA GLU A 558 -41.10 19.27 -18.48
C GLU A 558 -40.14 19.28 -17.28
N CYS A 559 -40.67 19.55 -16.08
CA CYS A 559 -39.94 19.37 -14.82
C CYS A 559 -40.43 18.10 -14.10
N ILE A 560 -39.51 17.21 -13.74
CA ILE A 560 -39.82 15.93 -13.08
C ILE A 560 -39.33 15.91 -11.62
N THR A 561 -39.97 15.07 -10.80
CA THR A 561 -39.46 14.65 -9.48
C THR A 561 -38.76 13.31 -9.62
N ARG A 562 -37.58 13.17 -9.02
CA ARG A 562 -36.73 11.98 -9.08
C ARG A 562 -36.69 11.28 -7.73
N THR A 563 -37.17 10.04 -7.70
CA THR A 563 -37.17 9.19 -6.50
C THR A 563 -35.89 8.34 -6.37
N ASP A 564 -35.08 8.28 -7.42
CA ASP A 564 -33.79 7.56 -7.47
C ASP A 564 -32.65 8.32 -6.78
N VAL A 565 -32.85 9.60 -6.43
CA VAL A 565 -31.85 10.44 -5.76
C VAL A 565 -32.00 10.34 -4.23
N ALA A 566 -30.93 9.92 -3.54
CA ALA A 566 -30.93 9.68 -2.09
C ALA A 566 -31.13 10.94 -1.23
N ILE A 567 -30.74 12.11 -1.75
CA ILE A 567 -30.83 13.39 -1.02
C ILE A 567 -32.17 14.06 -1.34
N LYS A 568 -33.08 14.12 -0.36
CA LYS A 568 -34.43 14.69 -0.52
C LYS A 568 -34.48 16.09 -1.17
N LYS A 569 -33.54 16.98 -0.81
CA LYS A 569 -33.47 18.35 -1.38
C LYS A 569 -33.11 18.40 -2.87
N HIS A 570 -32.59 17.31 -3.45
CA HIS A 570 -32.24 17.23 -4.87
C HIS A 570 -33.19 16.33 -5.65
N GLN A 571 -34.34 15.94 -5.08
CA GLN A 571 -35.34 15.12 -5.78
C GLN A 571 -36.18 15.96 -6.75
N TYR A 572 -36.36 17.26 -6.49
CA TYR A 572 -37.12 18.16 -7.35
C TYR A 572 -36.55 19.58 -7.20
N PRO A 573 -36.57 20.42 -8.26
CA PRO A 573 -37.00 20.16 -9.64
C PRO A 573 -35.87 19.65 -10.55
N TRP A 574 -36.20 18.82 -11.54
CA TRP A 574 -35.30 18.46 -12.64
C TRP A 574 -35.94 18.78 -13.98
N SER A 575 -35.40 19.73 -14.73
CA SER A 575 -35.79 19.98 -16.12
C SER A 575 -35.34 18.85 -17.03
N VAL A 576 -36.24 18.42 -17.91
CA VAL A 576 -36.01 17.44 -18.97
C VAL A 576 -35.83 18.17 -20.30
N LEU A 577 -34.69 17.94 -20.97
CA LEU A 577 -34.24 18.67 -22.16
C LEU A 577 -34.04 17.71 -23.34
N LYS A 578 -34.27 18.20 -24.57
CA LYS A 578 -34.19 17.44 -25.83
C LYS A 578 -32.78 17.34 -26.39
N SER A 579 -31.93 18.33 -26.21
CA SER A 579 -30.57 18.29 -26.75
C SER A 579 -29.57 19.05 -25.89
N ILE A 580 -28.29 18.79 -26.13
CA ILE A 580 -27.20 19.61 -25.64
C ILE A 580 -26.25 19.98 -26.79
N VAL A 581 -25.57 21.12 -26.69
CA VAL A 581 -24.39 21.46 -27.48
C VAL A 581 -23.21 21.55 -26.51
N TRP A 582 -22.18 20.75 -26.76
CA TRP A 582 -20.98 20.71 -25.93
C TRP A 582 -19.75 20.67 -26.83
N GLU A 583 -18.83 21.62 -26.64
CA GLU A 583 -17.61 21.77 -27.46
C GLU A 583 -17.92 21.82 -28.97
N GLY A 584 -18.99 22.54 -29.33
CA GLY A 584 -19.44 22.69 -30.73
C GLY A 584 -20.16 21.47 -31.32
N LYS A 585 -20.26 20.35 -30.59
CA LYS A 585 -20.99 19.15 -31.02
C LYS A 585 -22.40 19.14 -30.44
N GLN A 586 -23.40 18.90 -31.29
CA GLN A 586 -24.79 18.79 -30.91
C GLN A 586 -25.18 17.33 -30.63
N PHE A 587 -25.77 17.05 -29.47
CA PHE A 587 -26.29 15.75 -29.07
C PHE A 587 -27.80 15.87 -28.79
N THR A 588 -28.62 15.05 -29.45
CA THR A 588 -30.09 15.15 -29.38
C THR A 588 -30.73 13.84 -28.91
N ALA A 589 -31.83 13.95 -28.17
CA ALA A 589 -32.60 12.87 -27.59
C ALA A 589 -33.71 12.36 -28.54
N GLY A 590 -33.68 11.08 -28.93
CA GLY A 590 -34.59 10.44 -29.91
C GLY A 590 -34.66 11.13 -31.29
N HIS A 591 -35.55 10.78 -32.24
CA HIS A 591 -35.57 9.61 -33.15
C HIS A 591 -35.21 10.08 -34.60
N TRP A 592 -34.79 9.14 -35.46
CA TRP A 592 -34.64 9.17 -36.93
C TRP A 592 -34.72 10.53 -37.67
N LYS A 593 -33.59 11.01 -38.23
CA LYS A 593 -33.65 11.98 -39.34
C LYS A 593 -33.94 11.23 -40.64
N THR A 594 -35.16 11.33 -41.15
CA THR A 594 -35.46 10.98 -42.55
C THR A 594 -34.90 12.10 -43.41
N HIS A 595 -33.65 12.01 -43.85
CA HIS A 595 -33.19 12.73 -45.04
C HIS A 595 -32.10 11.90 -45.73
N SER A 596 -32.49 11.36 -46.88
CA SER A 596 -31.70 10.85 -48.01
C SER A 596 -30.40 10.05 -47.75
N LEU A 597 -30.47 8.78 -48.16
CA LEU A 597 -29.38 7.85 -48.50
C LEU A 597 -28.46 7.20 -47.44
N TYR A 598 -28.37 7.64 -46.19
CA TYR A 598 -27.66 6.83 -45.15
C TYR A 598 -28.34 6.93 -43.77
N HIS A 599 -28.81 5.81 -43.23
CA HIS A 599 -29.48 5.75 -41.93
C HIS A 599 -28.46 5.73 -40.77
N ILE A 600 -28.24 6.88 -40.11
CA ILE A 600 -27.35 6.98 -38.94
C ILE A 600 -28.19 7.36 -37.70
N ARG A 601 -28.18 6.51 -36.67
CA ARG A 601 -28.79 6.83 -35.36
C ARG A 601 -27.85 7.75 -34.58
N PRO A 602 -28.33 8.77 -33.84
CA PRO A 602 -27.51 9.50 -32.88
C PRO A 602 -27.22 8.56 -31.71
N GLN A 603 -26.13 7.82 -31.82
CA GLN A 603 -25.65 6.88 -30.82
C GLN A 603 -24.53 7.55 -30.04
N VAL A 604 -24.52 7.33 -28.73
CA VAL A 604 -23.49 7.82 -27.83
C VAL A 604 -22.86 6.66 -27.08
N ARG A 605 -21.60 6.85 -26.70
CA ARG A 605 -20.82 5.91 -25.90
C ARG A 605 -20.54 6.54 -24.54
N THR A 606 -20.55 5.72 -23.50
CA THR A 606 -20.06 6.14 -22.18
C THR A 606 -18.56 5.91 -22.03
N THR A 607 -17.88 6.73 -21.24
CA THR A 607 -16.47 6.54 -20.87
C THR A 607 -16.35 6.25 -19.38
N ARG A 608 -15.30 5.51 -19.01
CA ARG A 608 -14.96 5.16 -17.61
C ARG A 608 -16.06 4.40 -16.85
N THR A 609 -17.05 3.84 -17.54
CA THR A 609 -18.08 2.94 -17.02
C THR A 609 -17.66 1.49 -17.29
N ASN A 610 -18.04 0.55 -16.41
CA ASN A 610 -17.81 -0.88 -16.62
C ASN A 610 -19.15 -1.64 -16.46
N PRO A 611 -19.76 -2.17 -17.54
CA PRO A 611 -19.28 -2.11 -18.93
C PRO A 611 -19.43 -0.71 -19.57
N ILE A 612 -18.71 -0.47 -20.65
CA ILE A 612 -18.95 0.67 -21.54
C ILE A 612 -20.30 0.47 -22.23
N ILE A 613 -21.19 1.44 -22.11
CA ILE A 613 -22.55 1.40 -22.65
C ILE A 613 -22.64 2.26 -23.91
N TYR A 614 -23.18 1.65 -24.97
CA TYR A 614 -23.57 2.29 -26.22
C TYR A 614 -25.09 2.40 -26.27
N GLY A 615 -25.63 3.55 -26.66
CA GLY A 615 -27.09 3.72 -26.72
C GLY A 615 -27.55 5.04 -27.31
N THR A 616 -28.86 5.18 -27.44
CA THR A 616 -29.52 6.42 -27.86
C THR A 616 -30.00 7.17 -26.63
N ILE A 617 -29.67 8.46 -26.55
CA ILE A 617 -30.10 9.32 -25.45
C ILE A 617 -31.62 9.45 -25.47
N LYS A 618 -32.26 9.16 -24.34
CA LYS A 618 -33.71 9.31 -24.15
C LYS A 618 -34.08 10.74 -23.81
N ASN A 619 -33.36 11.36 -22.88
CA ASN A 619 -33.50 12.75 -22.46
C ASN A 619 -32.21 13.22 -21.78
N PHE A 620 -32.03 14.53 -21.70
CA PHE A 620 -31.05 15.17 -20.82
C PHE A 620 -31.78 15.72 -19.59
N LEU A 621 -31.14 15.65 -18.43
CA LEU A 621 -31.68 16.14 -17.17
C LEU A 621 -30.75 17.22 -16.62
N LEU A 622 -31.35 18.32 -16.19
CA LEU A 622 -30.66 19.40 -15.51
C LEU A 622 -31.42 19.76 -14.24
N PHE A 623 -30.72 19.80 -13.11
CA PHE A 623 -31.33 20.16 -11.84
C PHE A 623 -31.68 21.66 -11.81
N GLY A 624 -32.87 22.00 -11.30
CA GLY A 624 -33.43 23.35 -11.32
C GLY A 624 -34.65 23.48 -12.25
N PHE A 625 -35.36 24.59 -12.11
CA PHE A 625 -36.41 25.00 -13.06
C PHE A 625 -35.76 25.76 -14.20
N HIS A 626 -35.77 25.16 -15.38
CA HIS A 626 -35.30 25.74 -16.63
C HIS A 626 -36.36 25.50 -17.69
N ASP A 627 -36.95 26.57 -18.23
CA ASP A 627 -38.06 26.55 -19.20
C ASP A 627 -37.63 26.91 -20.63
N GLY A 628 -36.33 27.12 -20.84
CA GLY A 628 -35.73 27.45 -22.14
C GLY A 628 -34.31 26.90 -22.30
N ASP A 629 -33.62 27.40 -23.33
CA ASP A 629 -32.22 27.03 -23.60
C ASP A 629 -31.29 27.62 -22.52
N VAL A 630 -30.46 26.78 -21.91
CA VAL A 630 -29.66 27.17 -20.73
C VAL A 630 -28.26 26.58 -20.78
N PHE A 631 -27.25 27.37 -20.43
CA PHE A 631 -25.89 26.86 -20.25
C PHE A 631 -25.66 26.36 -18.83
N ALA A 632 -25.03 25.20 -18.69
CA ALA A 632 -24.63 24.63 -17.41
C ALA A 632 -23.23 24.00 -17.47
N THR A 633 -22.68 23.65 -16.31
CA THR A 633 -21.39 22.95 -16.17
C THR A 633 -21.49 21.50 -16.61
N GLY A 634 -22.65 20.90 -16.38
CA GLY A 634 -22.95 19.51 -16.62
C GLY A 634 -24.41 19.25 -16.30
N GLY A 635 -24.77 17.98 -16.21
CA GLY A 635 -26.11 17.49 -15.98
C GLY A 635 -26.08 15.98 -16.13
N GLU A 636 -27.22 15.38 -16.39
CA GLU A 636 -27.30 13.94 -16.57
C GLU A 636 -27.89 13.59 -17.93
N MET A 637 -27.47 12.46 -18.49
CA MET A 637 -28.07 11.87 -19.67
C MET A 637 -28.76 10.57 -19.29
N VAL A 638 -29.97 10.37 -19.82
CA VAL A 638 -30.75 9.16 -19.59
C VAL A 638 -30.60 8.25 -20.79
N LEU A 639 -30.03 7.07 -20.58
CA LEU A 639 -29.95 5.98 -21.57
C LEU A 639 -30.88 4.84 -21.14
N ILE A 640 -30.32 3.67 -20.82
CA ILE A 640 -31.00 2.57 -20.11
C ILE A 640 -31.13 2.93 -18.62
N GLN A 641 -30.10 3.57 -18.07
CA GLN A 641 -30.04 4.15 -16.74
C GLN A 641 -29.48 5.58 -16.84
N THR A 642 -29.54 6.33 -15.75
CA THR A 642 -29.08 7.72 -15.71
C THR A 642 -27.59 7.79 -15.45
N PHE A 643 -26.88 8.59 -16.24
CA PHE A 643 -25.44 8.84 -16.09
C PHE A 643 -25.14 10.33 -16.04
N PRO A 644 -24.12 10.76 -15.27
CA PRO A 644 -23.58 12.10 -15.39
C PRO A 644 -23.08 12.36 -16.81
N LEU A 645 -23.28 13.58 -17.31
CA LEU A 645 -22.77 14.00 -18.61
C LEU A 645 -21.24 13.89 -18.73
N SER A 646 -20.50 13.97 -17.62
CA SER A 646 -19.06 13.72 -17.60
C SER A 646 -18.64 12.33 -18.08
N ARG A 647 -19.59 11.38 -18.17
CA ARG A 647 -19.40 10.04 -18.73
C ARG A 647 -19.67 9.96 -20.22
N LEU A 648 -20.09 11.03 -20.89
CA LEU A 648 -20.31 11.04 -22.35
C LEU A 648 -18.98 11.04 -23.10
N ASP A 649 -18.79 10.10 -24.03
CA ASP A 649 -17.65 10.13 -24.95
C ASP A 649 -17.87 11.19 -26.03
N ARG A 650 -17.16 12.31 -25.91
CA ARG A 650 -17.27 13.46 -26.83
C ARG A 650 -16.35 13.32 -28.04
N ALA A 651 -15.31 12.48 -27.96
CA ALA A 651 -14.29 12.32 -28.99
C ALA A 651 -14.63 11.20 -29.97
N ALA A 652 -15.52 10.27 -29.60
CA ALA A 652 -15.95 9.19 -30.48
C ALA A 652 -16.62 9.72 -31.76
N GLY A 653 -15.95 9.58 -32.91
CA GLY A 653 -16.52 9.86 -34.23
C GLY A 653 -17.40 8.71 -34.75
N ASP A 654 -18.24 8.98 -35.74
CA ASP A 654 -19.20 8.00 -36.29
C ASP A 654 -18.55 6.69 -36.74
N ARG A 655 -17.31 6.74 -37.25
CA ARG A 655 -16.54 5.56 -37.66
C ARG A 655 -16.04 4.73 -36.47
N ALA A 656 -15.67 5.38 -35.37
CA ALA A 656 -15.26 4.70 -34.14
C ALA A 656 -16.47 4.18 -33.34
N MET A 657 -17.59 4.90 -33.41
CA MET A 657 -18.89 4.46 -32.88
C MET A 657 -19.41 3.27 -33.68
N LYS A 658 -19.40 3.33 -35.01
CA LYS A 658 -19.77 2.22 -35.89
C LYS A 658 -18.80 1.06 -35.78
N LYS A 659 -17.48 1.27 -35.72
CA LYS A 659 -16.50 0.21 -35.46
C LYS A 659 -16.68 -0.39 -34.08
N GLY A 660 -16.84 0.40 -33.03
CA GLY A 660 -17.08 -0.09 -31.68
C GLY A 660 -18.42 -0.82 -31.56
N MET A 661 -19.45 -0.35 -32.27
CA MET A 661 -20.73 -1.04 -32.33
C MET A 661 -20.74 -2.24 -33.26
N ASP A 662 -20.04 -2.25 -34.37
CA ASP A 662 -19.85 -3.42 -35.25
C ASP A 662 -18.90 -4.43 -34.59
N GLU A 663 -17.98 -3.99 -33.74
CA GLU A 663 -17.16 -4.84 -32.88
C GLU A 663 -17.98 -5.36 -31.70
N GLU A 664 -18.86 -4.58 -31.07
CA GLU A 664 -19.76 -5.05 -30.01
C GLU A 664 -20.91 -5.90 -30.55
N GLU A 665 -21.53 -5.53 -31.67
CA GLU A 665 -22.58 -6.25 -32.41
C GLU A 665 -22.00 -7.45 -33.16
N GLY A 666 -20.76 -7.34 -33.67
CA GLY A 666 -19.96 -8.47 -34.14
C GLY A 666 -19.52 -9.39 -33.00
N LYS A 667 -19.31 -8.90 -31.78
CA LYS A 667 -19.15 -9.75 -30.60
C LYS A 667 -20.45 -10.46 -30.22
N LEU A 668 -21.63 -10.03 -30.73
CA LEU A 668 -22.88 -10.72 -30.44
C LEU A 668 -23.02 -11.98 -31.29
N PRO A 669 -23.24 -13.14 -30.66
CA PRO A 669 -23.53 -14.35 -31.41
C PRO A 669 -24.88 -14.22 -32.12
N HIS A 670 -24.91 -14.40 -33.44
CA HIS A 670 -26.13 -14.42 -34.27
C HIS A 670 -26.72 -15.83 -34.42
N LEU A 671 -25.92 -16.87 -34.13
CA LEU A 671 -26.29 -18.28 -34.18
C LEU A 671 -25.61 -19.00 -33.01
N LEU A 672 -26.36 -19.81 -32.26
CA LEU A 672 -25.82 -20.63 -31.19
C LEU A 672 -25.71 -22.08 -31.69
N LEU A 673 -24.52 -22.49 -32.10
CA LEU A 673 -24.25 -23.82 -32.63
C LEU A 673 -23.72 -24.72 -31.49
N VAL A 674 -24.55 -25.66 -31.06
CA VAL A 674 -24.19 -26.63 -30.02
C VAL A 674 -23.60 -27.87 -30.71
N LYS A 675 -22.29 -28.08 -30.55
CA LYS A 675 -21.59 -29.28 -31.01
C LYS A 675 -20.95 -29.98 -29.81
N TRP A 676 -21.07 -31.31 -29.77
CA TRP A 676 -20.51 -32.14 -28.70
C TRP A 676 -19.23 -32.80 -29.25
N PRO A 677 -18.04 -32.45 -28.75
CA PRO A 677 -16.78 -32.93 -29.33
C PRO A 677 -16.51 -34.42 -29.05
N ASP A 678 -16.86 -34.94 -27.86
CA ASP A 678 -16.38 -36.26 -27.38
C ASP A 678 -17.44 -37.07 -26.59
N GLY A 679 -18.62 -37.32 -27.18
CA GLY A 679 -19.66 -38.16 -26.57
C GLY A 679 -20.43 -37.50 -25.41
N ASN A 680 -21.35 -38.26 -24.77
CA ASN A 680 -22.29 -37.80 -23.73
C ASN A 680 -23.26 -36.68 -24.16
N GLU A 681 -23.70 -36.71 -25.42
CA GLU A 681 -24.72 -35.80 -25.94
C GLU A 681 -26.07 -36.03 -25.25
N VAL A 682 -26.65 -34.97 -24.70
CA VAL A 682 -28.02 -34.98 -24.18
C VAL A 682 -28.96 -34.43 -25.25
N LYS A 683 -29.84 -35.30 -25.76
CA LYS A 683 -30.87 -34.94 -26.75
C LYS A 683 -32.17 -34.57 -26.05
N SER A 684 -32.99 -33.74 -26.70
CA SER A 684 -34.31 -33.40 -26.17
C SER A 684 -35.17 -34.67 -26.04
N GLY A 685 -35.74 -34.92 -24.86
CA GLY A 685 -36.51 -36.12 -24.52
C GLY A 685 -35.68 -37.32 -24.02
N SER A 686 -34.34 -37.21 -23.95
CA SER A 686 -33.49 -38.30 -23.47
C SER A 686 -33.63 -38.53 -21.95
N LYS A 687 -33.41 -39.79 -21.54
CA LYS A 687 -33.31 -40.19 -20.13
C LYS A 687 -31.85 -40.39 -19.78
N VAL A 688 -31.37 -39.67 -18.78
CA VAL A 688 -29.96 -39.64 -18.39
C VAL A 688 -29.87 -40.15 -16.95
N PRO A 689 -29.03 -41.16 -16.64
CA PRO A 689 -28.84 -41.60 -15.26
C PRO A 689 -28.30 -40.48 -14.36
N ALA A 690 -28.79 -40.40 -13.12
CA ALA A 690 -28.24 -39.53 -12.10
C ALA A 690 -26.78 -39.91 -11.88
N GLY A 691 -25.86 -38.94 -12.03
CA GLY A 691 -24.43 -39.23 -12.02
C GLY A 691 -23.74 -39.06 -13.36
N SER A 692 -24.49 -39.06 -14.45
CA SER A 692 -23.93 -38.86 -15.78
C SER A 692 -23.40 -37.44 -15.94
N VAL A 693 -22.20 -37.34 -16.54
CA VAL A 693 -21.56 -36.08 -16.88
C VAL A 693 -22.14 -35.59 -18.21
N ILE A 694 -22.59 -34.35 -18.25
CA ILE A 694 -23.06 -33.69 -19.47
C ILE A 694 -21.91 -32.82 -19.99
N GLY A 695 -21.32 -33.18 -21.12
CA GLY A 695 -20.15 -32.51 -21.72
C GLY A 695 -18.89 -33.39 -21.81
N SER A 696 -17.79 -32.84 -22.32
CA SER A 696 -16.53 -33.58 -22.53
C SER A 696 -15.73 -33.80 -21.23
N VAL A 697 -14.90 -34.84 -21.21
CA VAL A 697 -14.11 -35.27 -20.04
C VAL A 697 -12.62 -35.01 -20.32
N GLY A 698 -12.09 -33.87 -19.85
CA GLY A 698 -10.67 -33.54 -19.93
C GLY A 698 -10.28 -32.33 -19.08
N ASP A 699 -9.22 -32.45 -18.30
CA ASP A 699 -8.73 -31.47 -17.30
C ASP A 699 -7.66 -30.49 -17.86
N SER A 700 -7.74 -30.12 -19.14
CA SER A 700 -6.84 -29.13 -19.74
C SER A 700 -7.42 -27.72 -19.58
N ARG A 701 -6.98 -27.03 -18.53
CA ARG A 701 -7.23 -25.60 -18.32
C ARG A 701 -6.46 -24.80 -19.38
N ILE A 702 -7.07 -24.53 -20.53
CA ILE A 702 -6.57 -23.53 -21.49
C ILE A 702 -7.37 -22.25 -21.28
N VAL A 703 -6.65 -21.21 -20.88
CA VAL A 703 -7.16 -19.85 -20.66
C VAL A 703 -7.74 -19.31 -21.97
N TYR A 704 -9.00 -18.86 -21.95
CA TYR A 704 -9.53 -18.05 -23.06
C TYR A 704 -9.91 -16.65 -22.59
N HIS A 705 -8.98 -15.76 -22.91
CA HIS A 705 -9.11 -14.53 -23.68
C HIS A 705 -10.52 -14.09 -24.15
N ILE A 706 -10.82 -12.81 -23.93
CA ILE A 706 -11.87 -12.04 -24.61
C ILE A 706 -11.28 -11.55 -25.94
N SER A 707 -11.82 -11.99 -27.08
CA SER A 707 -11.43 -11.46 -28.41
C SER A 707 -12.54 -11.58 -29.46
N GLN A 708 -12.38 -10.81 -30.54
CA GLN A 708 -13.35 -10.44 -31.58
C GLN A 708 -13.89 -11.62 -32.43
N HIS A 709 -15.09 -11.40 -32.97
CA HIS A 709 -15.92 -12.25 -33.83
C HIS A 709 -15.17 -13.20 -34.79
N ASN A 710 -15.53 -14.50 -34.78
CA ASN A 710 -15.26 -15.45 -35.85
C ASN A 710 -16.57 -16.16 -36.27
N LYS A 711 -16.79 -16.35 -37.58
CA LYS A 711 -18.03 -16.90 -38.18
C LYS A 711 -18.27 -18.40 -37.88
N LEU A 712 -17.39 -19.05 -37.14
CA LEU A 712 -17.50 -20.45 -36.75
C LEU A 712 -17.17 -20.58 -35.25
N TRP A 713 -18.16 -20.34 -34.39
CA TRP A 713 -18.04 -20.63 -32.97
C TRP A 713 -18.73 -21.95 -32.64
N ALA A 714 -17.94 -22.93 -32.23
CA ALA A 714 -18.43 -24.09 -31.48
C ALA A 714 -18.30 -23.74 -29.99
N HIS A 715 -19.42 -23.78 -29.26
CA HIS A 715 -19.39 -23.69 -27.81
C HIS A 715 -19.39 -25.11 -27.25
N TRP A 716 -18.41 -25.40 -26.40
CA TRP A 716 -18.25 -26.69 -25.72
C TRP A 716 -18.67 -26.51 -24.26
N PHE A 717 -19.50 -27.41 -23.74
CA PHE A 717 -19.83 -27.40 -22.33
C PHE A 717 -18.58 -27.74 -21.51
N HIS A 718 -18.21 -26.85 -20.59
CA HIS A 718 -17.38 -27.26 -19.46
C HIS A 718 -18.17 -28.27 -18.63
N ARG A 719 -17.47 -29.14 -17.89
CA ARG A 719 -18.06 -30.10 -16.96
C ARG A 719 -19.19 -29.42 -16.17
N ILE A 720 -20.44 -29.67 -16.57
CA ILE A 720 -21.59 -29.27 -15.77
C ILE A 720 -21.54 -30.19 -14.56
N GLU A 721 -21.61 -29.63 -13.37
CA GLU A 721 -21.66 -30.41 -12.13
C GLU A 721 -22.64 -31.57 -12.28
N VAL A 722 -22.24 -32.72 -11.74
CA VAL A 722 -22.97 -33.98 -11.87
C VAL A 722 -24.42 -33.78 -11.47
N VAL A 723 -25.36 -34.00 -12.40
CA VAL A 723 -26.80 -33.81 -12.12
C VAL A 723 -27.24 -34.92 -11.17
N ARG A 724 -27.64 -34.50 -9.95
CA ARG A 724 -27.81 -35.40 -8.81
C ARG A 724 -29.24 -35.88 -8.66
N ASP A 725 -30.21 -34.98 -8.70
CA ASP A 725 -31.59 -35.31 -8.36
C ASP A 725 -32.36 -35.90 -9.56
N VAL A 726 -33.28 -36.81 -9.28
CA VAL A 726 -34.17 -37.42 -10.28
C VAL A 726 -35.30 -36.46 -10.60
N GLY A 727 -35.59 -36.23 -11.90
CA GLY A 727 -36.63 -35.29 -12.29
C GLY A 727 -36.54 -34.81 -13.73
N SER A 728 -37.44 -33.89 -14.09
CA SER A 728 -37.45 -33.26 -15.42
C SER A 728 -36.52 -32.05 -15.43
N TYR A 729 -35.47 -32.11 -16.24
CA TYR A 729 -34.48 -31.05 -16.38
C TYR A 729 -34.62 -30.35 -17.73
N SER A 730 -34.21 -29.09 -17.77
CA SER A 730 -34.07 -28.31 -19.00
C SER A 730 -32.71 -27.64 -19.00
N LEU A 731 -31.83 -28.08 -19.89
CA LEU A 731 -30.59 -27.37 -20.17
C LEU A 731 -30.91 -26.17 -21.06
N VAL A 732 -30.66 -24.97 -20.57
CA VAL A 732 -30.88 -23.72 -21.32
C VAL A 732 -29.52 -23.09 -21.56
N LEU A 733 -29.08 -23.05 -22.81
CA LEU A 733 -27.98 -22.18 -23.22
C LEU A 733 -28.57 -20.85 -23.63
N GLN A 734 -28.20 -19.80 -22.92
CA GLN A 734 -28.63 -18.45 -23.18
C GLN A 734 -27.38 -17.61 -23.40
N ALA A 735 -27.27 -16.98 -24.56
CA ALA A 735 -26.26 -15.95 -24.75
C ALA A 735 -26.58 -14.74 -23.85
N VAL A 736 -25.57 -14.23 -23.14
CA VAL A 736 -25.66 -13.11 -22.19
C VAL A 736 -24.54 -12.09 -22.41
N LEU A 737 -24.78 -10.83 -22.04
CA LEU A 737 -23.82 -9.74 -22.17
C LEU A 737 -22.93 -9.62 -20.92
N GLY A 738 -21.65 -9.98 -21.06
CA GLY A 738 -20.64 -9.84 -20.00
C GLY A 738 -21.04 -10.50 -18.66
N GLU A 739 -20.48 -10.02 -17.55
CA GLU A 739 -20.81 -10.52 -16.20
C GLU A 739 -22.19 -10.08 -15.71
N SER A 740 -22.87 -9.16 -16.42
CA SER A 740 -24.18 -8.61 -16.02
C SER A 740 -25.33 -9.61 -16.20
N GLY A 741 -25.13 -10.69 -16.95
CA GLY A 741 -26.15 -11.71 -17.21
C GLY A 741 -27.31 -11.25 -18.09
N ALA A 742 -27.24 -10.06 -18.71
CA ALA A 742 -28.33 -9.52 -19.51
C ALA A 742 -28.58 -10.35 -20.79
N THR A 743 -29.81 -10.84 -20.96
CA THR A 743 -30.25 -11.72 -22.06
C THR A 743 -30.80 -10.96 -23.28
N LYS A 744 -30.81 -9.63 -23.22
CA LYS A 744 -31.33 -8.73 -24.25
C LYS A 744 -30.32 -7.64 -24.53
N PHE A 745 -30.03 -7.40 -25.81
CA PHE A 745 -29.23 -6.27 -26.28
C PHE A 745 -30.07 -5.40 -27.21
N ALA A 746 -30.14 -4.09 -26.95
CA ALA A 746 -30.86 -3.13 -27.80
C ALA A 746 -32.32 -3.53 -28.15
N GLY A 747 -33.01 -4.22 -27.23
CA GLY A 747 -34.40 -4.68 -27.42
C GLY A 747 -34.57 -6.02 -28.16
N LYS A 748 -33.50 -6.60 -28.70
CA LYS A 748 -33.51 -7.95 -29.29
C LYS A 748 -33.02 -8.97 -28.27
N THR A 749 -33.72 -10.11 -28.18
CA THR A 749 -33.32 -11.24 -27.33
C THR A 749 -32.13 -11.95 -27.96
N LEU A 750 -31.08 -12.20 -27.18
CA LEU A 750 -29.92 -12.95 -27.66
C LEU A 750 -30.29 -14.43 -27.86
N PRO A 751 -29.62 -15.15 -28.80
CA PRO A 751 -29.97 -16.52 -29.12
C PRO A 751 -29.97 -17.43 -27.90
N ASN A 752 -30.94 -18.35 -27.86
CA ASN A 752 -30.99 -19.39 -26.84
C ASN A 752 -31.36 -20.75 -27.43
N VAL A 753 -30.93 -21.79 -26.73
CA VAL A 753 -31.22 -23.19 -27.04
C VAL A 753 -31.70 -23.85 -25.75
N ARG A 754 -32.85 -24.52 -25.80
CA ARG A 754 -33.42 -25.27 -24.68
C ARG A 754 -33.53 -26.75 -25.02
N ILE A 755 -32.83 -27.58 -24.27
CA ILE A 755 -32.86 -29.05 -24.38
C ILE A 755 -33.54 -29.59 -23.11
N LYS A 756 -34.68 -30.25 -23.27
CA LYS A 756 -35.40 -30.89 -22.14
C LYS A 756 -34.95 -32.34 -22.01
N PHE A 757 -34.60 -32.81 -20.83
CA PHE A 757 -34.23 -34.20 -20.59
C PHE A 757 -34.68 -34.64 -19.21
N THR A 758 -34.79 -35.95 -18.96
CA THR A 758 -35.21 -36.47 -17.65
C THR A 758 -34.04 -37.18 -17.01
N VAL A 759 -33.71 -36.81 -15.77
CA VAL A 759 -32.74 -37.56 -14.98
C VAL A 759 -33.48 -38.70 -14.28
N ILE A 760 -33.01 -39.93 -14.48
CA ILE A 760 -33.53 -41.14 -13.85
C ILE A 760 -32.53 -41.64 -12.80
N GLU A 761 -32.94 -42.58 -11.95
CA GLU A 761 -32.05 -43.19 -10.96
C GLU A 761 -30.74 -43.69 -11.60
N GLY A 762 -29.62 -43.39 -10.95
CA GLY A 762 -28.31 -43.89 -11.37
C GLY A 762 -28.20 -45.41 -11.19
N PRO A 763 -27.14 -46.05 -11.73
CA PRO A 763 -26.85 -47.44 -11.37
C PRO A 763 -26.72 -47.56 -9.84
N PRO A 764 -27.14 -48.70 -9.25
CA PRO A 764 -26.93 -48.95 -7.84
C PRO A 764 -25.47 -48.66 -7.47
N ALA A 765 -25.25 -47.86 -6.44
CA ALA A 765 -23.91 -47.53 -5.95
C ALA A 765 -23.75 -47.77 -4.45
N LYS A 766 -24.87 -47.88 -3.72
CA LYS A 766 -24.93 -48.26 -2.32
C LYS A 766 -26.18 -49.07 -2.07
N PHE A 767 -26.26 -49.70 -0.90
CA PHE A 767 -27.46 -50.39 -0.48
C PHE A 767 -27.65 -50.24 1.03
N SER A 768 -28.84 -50.57 1.51
CA SER A 768 -29.17 -50.65 2.94
C SER A 768 -29.88 -51.97 3.22
N ILE A 769 -29.70 -52.53 4.41
CA ILE A 769 -30.32 -53.80 4.80
C ILE A 769 -31.70 -53.48 5.41
N GLY A 770 -32.75 -54.11 4.91
CA GLY A 770 -34.12 -53.98 5.42
C GLY A 770 -34.39 -54.85 6.66
N LEU A 771 -35.61 -54.80 7.17
CA LEU A 771 -36.03 -55.55 8.37
C LEU A 771 -36.09 -57.07 8.11
N MET A 772 -35.53 -57.89 9.00
CA MET A 772 -35.55 -59.36 8.89
C MET A 772 -36.74 -60.01 9.61
N GLU A 773 -37.19 -61.16 9.12
CA GLU A 773 -38.31 -61.93 9.69
C GLU A 773 -37.82 -62.96 10.74
N GLY A 774 -38.13 -62.73 12.02
CA GLY A 774 -37.95 -63.70 13.12
C GLY A 774 -36.52 -63.86 13.71
N PRO A 775 -36.37 -64.61 14.83
CA PRO A 775 -35.06 -64.86 15.46
C PRO A 775 -34.25 -65.88 14.68
N CYS A 776 -33.00 -65.55 14.35
CA CYS A 776 -32.11 -66.42 13.59
C CYS A 776 -31.49 -67.51 14.48
N ARG A 777 -31.46 -68.76 14.00
CA ARG A 777 -30.90 -69.91 14.71
C ARG A 777 -29.80 -70.56 13.88
N ILE A 778 -28.80 -71.11 14.55
CA ILE A 778 -27.75 -71.89 13.89
C ILE A 778 -28.37 -73.11 13.18
N GLY A 779 -27.98 -73.31 11.92
CA GLY A 779 -28.49 -74.37 11.05
C GLY A 779 -29.87 -74.11 10.41
N VAL A 780 -30.54 -73.00 10.70
CA VAL A 780 -31.87 -72.67 10.14
C VAL A 780 -31.76 -71.57 9.08
N PRO A 781 -32.24 -71.78 7.83
CA PRO A 781 -32.17 -70.78 6.77
C PRO A 781 -33.06 -69.54 7.03
N PHE A 782 -32.57 -68.34 6.71
CA PHE A 782 -33.29 -67.06 6.73
C PHE A 782 -32.97 -66.20 5.49
N SER A 783 -33.66 -65.08 5.28
CA SER A 783 -33.43 -64.19 4.12
C SER A 783 -33.09 -62.75 4.53
N ILE A 784 -32.21 -62.08 3.76
CA ILE A 784 -31.76 -60.70 4.04
C ILE A 784 -32.25 -59.75 2.94
N PRO A 785 -33.15 -58.80 3.22
CA PRO A 785 -33.61 -57.81 2.24
C PRO A 785 -32.60 -56.66 2.06
N LEU A 786 -32.36 -56.25 0.82
CA LEU A 786 -31.46 -55.16 0.43
C LEU A 786 -32.23 -54.11 -0.36
N GLN A 787 -32.15 -52.84 0.06
CA GLN A 787 -32.63 -51.69 -0.70
C GLN A 787 -31.46 -51.05 -1.46
N LEU A 788 -31.46 -51.14 -2.78
CA LEU A 788 -30.42 -50.56 -3.63
C LEU A 788 -30.66 -49.06 -3.83
N ARG A 789 -29.60 -48.27 -3.75
CA ARG A 789 -29.64 -46.83 -4.01
C ARG A 789 -28.47 -46.38 -4.87
N ASP A 790 -28.65 -45.33 -5.66
CA ASP A 790 -27.57 -44.72 -6.42
C ASP A 790 -26.67 -43.86 -5.51
N ILE A 791 -25.60 -43.28 -6.05
CA ILE A 791 -24.68 -42.43 -5.29
C ILE A 791 -25.39 -41.24 -4.61
N PHE A 792 -26.54 -40.80 -5.13
CA PHE A 792 -27.34 -39.68 -4.64
C PHE A 792 -28.52 -40.08 -3.75
N ASN A 793 -28.57 -41.33 -3.28
CA ASN A 793 -29.61 -41.89 -2.39
C ASN A 793 -30.99 -42.14 -3.04
N HIS A 794 -31.14 -42.10 -4.37
CA HIS A 794 -32.39 -42.50 -5.00
C HIS A 794 -32.55 -44.02 -4.98
N LEU A 795 -33.78 -44.51 -4.76
CA LEU A 795 -34.06 -45.96 -4.76
C LEU A 795 -33.91 -46.51 -6.18
N CYS A 796 -32.93 -47.37 -6.38
CA CYS A 796 -32.70 -48.03 -7.65
C CYS A 796 -33.67 -49.19 -7.85
N LYS A 797 -33.91 -49.55 -9.11
CA LYS A 797 -34.55 -50.83 -9.43
C LYS A 797 -33.66 -51.99 -8.99
N PRO A 798 -34.24 -53.12 -8.53
CA PRO A 798 -33.48 -54.32 -8.18
C PRO A 798 -32.62 -54.77 -9.35
N ASP A 799 -31.32 -54.92 -9.11
CA ASP A 799 -30.37 -55.46 -10.08
C ASP A 799 -29.97 -56.87 -9.63
N MET A 800 -30.46 -57.86 -10.37
CA MET A 800 -30.24 -59.29 -10.11
C MET A 800 -28.83 -59.75 -10.47
N SER A 801 -28.04 -58.91 -11.16
CA SER A 801 -26.63 -59.20 -11.47
C SER A 801 -25.69 -58.90 -10.30
N LEU A 802 -26.17 -58.21 -9.27
CA LEU A 802 -25.38 -57.93 -8.06
C LEU A 802 -25.20 -59.21 -7.24
N ILE A 803 -23.94 -59.61 -7.04
CA ILE A 803 -23.57 -60.78 -6.25
C ILE A 803 -23.17 -60.31 -4.84
N PRO A 804 -24.03 -60.51 -3.82
CA PRO A 804 -23.70 -60.17 -2.45
C PRO A 804 -22.82 -61.24 -1.81
N GLU A 805 -21.81 -60.81 -1.08
CA GLU A 805 -20.97 -61.61 -0.21
C GLU A 805 -21.42 -61.37 1.23
N VAL A 806 -21.96 -62.38 1.91
CA VAL A 806 -22.36 -62.26 3.31
C VAL A 806 -21.30 -62.89 4.19
N LYS A 807 -20.74 -62.10 5.12
CA LYS A 807 -19.76 -62.54 6.11
C LYS A 807 -20.20 -62.14 7.50
N ALA A 808 -19.92 -62.95 8.50
CA ALA A 808 -20.01 -62.55 9.89
C ALA A 808 -18.74 -63.00 10.61
N ASN A 809 -18.16 -62.11 11.41
CA ASN A 809 -17.00 -62.50 12.21
C ASN A 809 -17.45 -63.53 13.26
N GLY A 810 -16.88 -64.73 13.20
CA GLY A 810 -17.20 -65.84 14.10
C GLY A 810 -18.30 -66.80 13.62
N LEU A 811 -18.90 -66.57 12.44
CA LEU A 811 -19.88 -67.47 11.84
C LEU A 811 -19.60 -67.72 10.36
N ASP A 812 -19.69 -68.97 9.95
CA ASP A 812 -19.72 -69.37 8.56
C ASP A 812 -21.14 -69.23 8.02
N LEU A 813 -21.29 -68.46 6.94
CA LEU A 813 -22.58 -68.18 6.32
C LEU A 813 -22.61 -68.79 4.92
N ARG A 814 -23.67 -69.55 4.63
CA ARG A 814 -23.97 -70.08 3.29
C ARG A 814 -25.29 -69.53 2.80
N TRP A 815 -25.43 -69.21 1.53
CA TRP A 815 -26.67 -68.68 0.94
C TRP A 815 -26.86 -69.21 -0.48
N GLN A 816 -28.09 -69.20 -0.99
CA GLN A 816 -28.46 -69.96 -2.19
C GLN A 816 -28.62 -69.09 -3.45
N GLY A 817 -28.93 -67.81 -3.31
CA GLY A 817 -29.13 -66.90 -4.45
C GLY A 817 -29.70 -65.54 -4.05
N VAL A 818 -29.92 -64.68 -5.04
CA VAL A 818 -30.64 -63.41 -4.88
C VAL A 818 -32.00 -63.44 -5.58
N GLU A 819 -33.00 -62.74 -5.03
CA GLU A 819 -34.36 -62.64 -5.59
C GLU A 819 -34.89 -61.20 -5.52
N SER A 820 -35.50 -60.69 -6.58
CA SER A 820 -36.15 -59.37 -6.56
C SER A 820 -37.64 -59.48 -6.22
N LYS A 821 -38.10 -58.76 -5.19
CA LYS A 821 -39.52 -58.64 -4.84
C LYS A 821 -39.82 -57.25 -4.27
N ASN A 822 -40.91 -56.61 -4.70
CA ASN A 822 -41.35 -55.28 -4.21
C ASN A 822 -40.27 -54.19 -4.21
N LYS A 823 -39.50 -54.05 -5.31
CA LYS A 823 -38.37 -53.10 -5.44
C LYS A 823 -37.21 -53.32 -4.45
N LEU A 824 -37.15 -54.48 -3.79
CA LEU A 824 -36.03 -54.92 -2.94
C LEU A 824 -35.35 -56.15 -3.54
N LEU A 825 -34.07 -56.33 -3.23
CA LEU A 825 -33.27 -57.50 -3.59
C LEU A 825 -33.03 -58.35 -2.32
N TYR A 826 -33.43 -59.61 -2.30
CA TYR A 826 -33.31 -60.51 -1.14
C TYR A 826 -32.16 -61.48 -1.34
N ILE A 827 -31.31 -61.65 -0.33
CA ILE A 827 -30.38 -62.79 -0.24
C ILE A 827 -31.15 -63.96 0.37
N LYS A 828 -31.33 -65.04 -0.39
CA LYS A 828 -32.16 -66.18 0.04
C LYS A 828 -31.38 -67.29 0.70
N ASN A 829 -32.04 -67.94 1.65
CA ASN A 829 -31.60 -69.14 2.36
C ASN A 829 -30.20 -68.99 2.96
N VAL A 830 -29.95 -67.84 3.59
CA VAL A 830 -28.78 -67.60 4.41
C VAL A 830 -28.86 -68.53 5.63
N THR A 831 -27.93 -69.47 5.73
CA THR A 831 -27.81 -70.41 6.84
C THR A 831 -26.50 -70.12 7.56
N ALA A 832 -26.57 -69.94 8.88
CA ALA A 832 -25.41 -69.67 9.72
C ALA A 832 -24.97 -70.94 10.45
N SER A 833 -23.66 -71.21 10.45
CA SER A 833 -22.99 -72.26 11.20
C SER A 833 -21.80 -71.68 11.96
N GLY A 834 -21.61 -72.04 13.22
CA GLY A 834 -20.48 -71.56 14.01
C GLY A 834 -20.83 -71.45 15.49
N LYS A 835 -19.85 -71.06 16.31
CA LYS A 835 -20.04 -71.01 17.76
C LYS A 835 -20.81 -69.75 18.19
N VAL A 836 -21.86 -69.94 19.00
CA VAL A 836 -22.73 -68.87 19.52
C VAL A 836 -22.91 -68.97 21.03
N LEU A 837 -22.81 -67.83 21.70
CA LEU A 837 -23.27 -67.65 23.08
C LEU A 837 -24.69 -67.10 23.05
N SER A 838 -25.56 -67.54 23.98
CA SER A 838 -27.00 -67.20 24.01
C SER A 838 -27.32 -65.69 24.09
N THR A 839 -26.33 -64.86 24.43
CA THR A 839 -26.42 -63.40 24.56
C THR A 839 -25.65 -62.61 23.49
N GLN A 840 -24.96 -63.30 22.58
CA GLN A 840 -24.06 -62.65 21.62
C GLN A 840 -24.80 -62.19 20.36
N ASP A 841 -24.58 -60.93 20.00
CA ASP A 841 -25.02 -60.39 18.72
C ASP A 841 -23.87 -60.41 17.71
N PHE A 842 -24.16 -60.86 16.49
CA PHE A 842 -23.20 -60.95 15.40
C PHE A 842 -23.42 -59.81 14.41
N ASN A 843 -22.34 -59.20 13.95
CA ASN A 843 -22.39 -58.21 12.89
C ASN A 843 -22.28 -58.91 11.54
N LEU A 844 -23.41 -59.14 10.88
CA LEU A 844 -23.47 -59.63 9.51
C LEU A 844 -23.06 -58.48 8.58
N LYS A 845 -21.91 -58.65 7.96
CA LYS A 845 -21.36 -57.79 6.92
C LYS A 845 -21.83 -58.33 5.57
N VAL A 846 -22.78 -57.65 4.94
CA VAL A 846 -23.12 -57.88 3.53
C VAL A 846 -22.19 -56.99 2.71
N THR A 847 -21.55 -57.55 1.69
CA THR A 847 -20.66 -56.83 0.79
C THR A 847 -21.03 -57.10 -0.67
N ILE A 848 -21.43 -56.09 -1.44
CA ILE A 848 -21.61 -56.17 -2.89
C ILE A 848 -20.47 -55.40 -3.54
N ARG A 849 -19.44 -56.11 -4.03
CA ARG A 849 -18.17 -55.50 -4.49
C ARG A 849 -18.31 -54.59 -5.72
N SER A 850 -19.37 -54.76 -6.50
CA SER A 850 -19.68 -53.90 -7.65
C SER A 850 -20.25 -52.54 -7.25
N LEU A 851 -20.55 -52.30 -5.97
CA LEU A 851 -21.08 -51.03 -5.45
C LEU A 851 -19.96 -50.20 -4.79
N GLN A 852 -20.09 -48.87 -4.81
CA GLN A 852 -19.11 -47.94 -4.23
C GLN A 852 -19.11 -48.00 -2.69
N ASP A 853 -20.28 -47.92 -2.06
CA ASP A 853 -20.44 -48.27 -0.64
C ASP A 853 -20.72 -49.76 -0.53
N ALA A 854 -19.69 -50.53 -0.85
CA ALA A 854 -19.79 -51.97 -1.07
C ALA A 854 -20.29 -52.73 0.14
N THR A 855 -20.30 -52.17 1.36
CA THR A 855 -20.52 -52.93 2.60
C THR A 855 -21.58 -52.32 3.49
N GLN A 856 -22.51 -53.14 3.98
CA GLN A 856 -23.43 -52.82 5.07
C GLN A 856 -23.30 -53.83 6.21
N LYS A 857 -23.47 -53.36 7.45
CA LYS A 857 -23.42 -54.20 8.65
C LYS A 857 -24.79 -54.23 9.32
N LEU A 858 -25.29 -55.43 9.62
CA LEU A 858 -26.50 -55.67 10.40
C LEU A 858 -26.14 -56.43 11.66
N ARG A 859 -26.59 -55.95 12.82
CA ARG A 859 -26.45 -56.65 14.09
C ARG A 859 -27.61 -57.64 14.25
N VAL A 860 -27.32 -58.94 14.25
CA VAL A 860 -28.31 -60.02 14.39
C VAL A 860 -27.93 -60.91 15.55
N ARG A 861 -28.89 -61.23 16.41
CA ARG A 861 -28.71 -62.25 17.46
C ARG A 861 -28.92 -63.63 16.88
N MET A 862 -27.93 -64.51 17.06
CA MET A 862 -28.00 -65.91 16.64
C MET A 862 -28.21 -66.79 17.87
N LEU A 863 -29.24 -67.62 17.85
CA LEU A 863 -29.55 -68.56 18.93
C LEU A 863 -29.00 -69.97 18.60
N PRO A 864 -28.61 -70.79 19.59
CA PRO A 864 -28.22 -72.18 19.39
C PRO A 864 -29.28 -73.00 18.63
N GLY A 865 -28.80 -73.97 17.85
CA GLY A 865 -29.59 -74.94 17.10
C GLY A 865 -30.15 -76.05 17.99
N ALA A 866 -30.78 -77.07 17.39
CA ALA A 866 -31.34 -78.18 18.14
C ALA A 866 -30.26 -79.20 18.60
N VAL A 867 -30.51 -79.97 19.67
CA VAL A 867 -29.53 -80.95 20.18
C VAL A 867 -29.14 -81.95 19.09
N HIS A 868 -27.84 -82.16 18.97
CA HIS A 868 -27.19 -83.02 17.99
C HIS A 868 -26.19 -83.99 18.62
N SER A 869 -25.47 -83.58 19.67
CA SER A 869 -24.46 -84.43 20.34
C SER A 869 -24.41 -84.22 21.84
N ILE A 870 -23.91 -85.21 22.57
CA ILE A 870 -23.56 -85.10 24.00
C ILE A 870 -22.06 -84.97 24.07
N LYS A 871 -21.58 -84.04 24.87
CA LYS A 871 -20.18 -83.92 25.23
C LYS A 871 -20.03 -84.21 26.71
N VAL A 872 -19.10 -85.09 27.02
CA VAL A 872 -18.68 -85.36 28.40
C VAL A 872 -17.24 -84.89 28.49
N THR A 873 -16.99 -83.85 29.27
CA THR A 873 -15.71 -83.12 29.29
C THR A 873 -14.53 -84.07 29.52
N GLU A 874 -14.71 -85.05 30.40
CA GLU A 874 -13.70 -86.02 30.79
C GLU A 874 -13.48 -87.11 29.73
N PHE A 875 -14.47 -87.41 28.90
CA PHE A 875 -14.36 -88.45 27.85
C PHE A 875 -13.60 -87.96 26.63
N SER A 876 -13.64 -86.65 26.37
CA SER A 876 -12.82 -86.03 25.33
C SER A 876 -11.30 -86.12 25.61
N GLN A 877 -10.87 -86.50 26.81
CA GLN A 877 -9.47 -86.63 27.21
C GLN A 877 -8.90 -88.06 27.06
N GLY A 878 -9.70 -89.00 26.53
CA GLY A 878 -9.29 -90.40 26.34
C GLY A 878 -9.45 -91.25 27.60
N THR A 879 -8.64 -92.30 27.74
CA THR A 879 -8.78 -93.28 28.84
C THR A 879 -8.52 -92.60 30.18
N SER A 880 -9.58 -92.36 30.96
CA SER A 880 -9.45 -91.72 32.27
C SER A 880 -8.78 -92.72 33.21
N THR A 881 -7.55 -92.42 33.64
CA THR A 881 -6.89 -93.23 34.64
C THR A 881 -7.39 -92.81 36.01
N LEU A 882 -7.82 -93.79 36.79
CA LEU A 882 -8.36 -93.58 38.12
C LEU A 882 -7.51 -94.38 39.10
N GLU A 883 -7.03 -93.76 40.16
CA GLU A 883 -6.37 -94.55 41.20
C GLU A 883 -7.43 -95.40 41.92
N ASN A 884 -7.07 -96.64 42.20
CA ASN A 884 -7.99 -97.56 42.86
C ASN A 884 -8.42 -97.00 44.23
N GLY A 885 -9.72 -96.67 44.40
CA GLY A 885 -10.26 -96.04 45.62
C GLY A 885 -10.96 -94.69 45.42
N GLU A 886 -10.89 -94.09 44.24
CA GLU A 886 -11.47 -92.77 43.94
C GLU A 886 -12.88 -92.82 43.29
N ALA A 887 -13.66 -91.74 43.38
CA ALA A 887 -14.97 -91.58 42.73
C ALA A 887 -14.89 -90.75 41.44
N LEU A 888 -15.50 -91.25 40.37
CA LEU A 888 -15.50 -90.54 39.09
C LEU A 888 -16.60 -89.46 39.06
N SER A 889 -16.23 -88.24 38.62
CA SER A 889 -17.15 -87.12 38.39
C SER A 889 -17.09 -86.71 36.93
N LEU A 890 -18.25 -86.59 36.27
CA LEU A 890 -18.36 -86.32 34.84
C LEU A 890 -19.20 -85.07 34.57
N GLU A 891 -18.67 -84.09 33.84
CA GLU A 891 -19.42 -82.92 33.37
C GLU A 891 -20.01 -83.19 31.98
N VAL A 892 -21.33 -83.08 31.86
CA VAL A 892 -22.09 -83.42 30.65
C VAL A 892 -22.76 -82.17 30.07
N GLU A 893 -22.55 -81.93 28.79
CA GLU A 893 -23.04 -80.79 28.00
C GLU A 893 -23.79 -81.29 26.75
N LEU A 894 -24.99 -80.77 26.49
CA LEU A 894 -25.77 -81.04 25.29
C LEU A 894 -25.44 -79.99 24.23
N LEU A 895 -25.03 -80.44 23.05
CA LEU A 895 -24.55 -79.58 21.98
C LEU A 895 -25.43 -79.65 20.74
N ASP A 896 -25.56 -78.51 20.05
CA ASP A 896 -26.10 -78.45 18.70
C ASP A 896 -25.07 -78.94 17.65
N GLU A 897 -25.46 -78.95 16.38
CA GLU A 897 -24.61 -79.40 15.26
C GLU A 897 -23.30 -78.58 15.13
N ALA A 898 -23.30 -77.32 15.59
CA ALA A 898 -22.13 -76.46 15.56
C ALA A 898 -21.32 -76.51 16.87
N GLY A 899 -21.68 -77.40 17.81
CA GLY A 899 -20.96 -77.58 19.07
C GLY A 899 -21.28 -76.52 20.13
N ASN A 900 -22.47 -75.90 20.07
CA ASN A 900 -22.93 -74.93 21.07
C ASN A 900 -23.78 -75.58 22.14
N PRO A 901 -23.60 -75.23 23.43
CA PRO A 901 -24.52 -75.65 24.47
C PRO A 901 -25.96 -75.25 24.11
N THR A 902 -26.83 -76.25 24.06
CA THR A 902 -28.23 -76.09 23.65
C THR A 902 -29.16 -76.78 24.63
N VAL A 903 -30.39 -76.28 24.69
CA VAL A 903 -31.40 -76.71 25.64
C VAL A 903 -32.55 -77.37 24.89
N GLU A 904 -32.86 -78.62 25.25
CA GLU A 904 -34.05 -79.32 24.83
C GLU A 904 -34.97 -79.60 26.02
N ARG A 905 -36.24 -79.23 25.86
CA ARG A 905 -37.22 -79.26 26.94
C ARG A 905 -37.49 -80.71 27.37
N GLY A 906 -37.08 -81.07 28.59
CA GLY A 906 -37.31 -82.40 29.17
C GLY A 906 -36.13 -83.39 29.09
N ALA A 907 -34.96 -82.97 28.63
CA ALA A 907 -33.77 -83.81 28.48
C ALA A 907 -33.17 -84.34 29.81
N LYS A 908 -32.79 -85.64 29.87
CA LYS A 908 -32.13 -86.33 31.00
C LYS A 908 -30.98 -87.23 30.56
N VAL A 909 -29.87 -87.24 31.30
CA VAL A 909 -28.63 -87.99 30.98
C VAL A 909 -28.26 -89.02 32.05
N THR A 910 -27.69 -90.16 31.64
CA THR A 910 -27.35 -91.31 32.52
C THR A 910 -25.95 -91.85 32.20
N CYS A 911 -25.14 -92.22 33.21
CA CYS A 911 -23.85 -92.92 33.06
C CYS A 911 -23.84 -94.30 33.74
N LYS A 912 -23.41 -95.35 33.02
CA LYS A 912 -23.30 -96.73 33.51
C LYS A 912 -21.86 -97.24 33.38
N PHE A 913 -21.32 -97.89 34.43
CA PHE A 913 -20.00 -98.53 34.39
C PHE A 913 -20.10 -100.03 34.10
N ILE A 914 -19.28 -100.51 33.16
CA ILE A 914 -19.34 -101.85 32.59
C ILE A 914 -17.93 -102.49 32.65
N GLY A 915 -17.81 -103.77 32.98
CA GLY A 915 -16.53 -104.50 32.89
C GLY A 915 -16.16 -105.36 34.09
N ARG A 916 -16.70 -105.07 35.29
CA ARG A 916 -16.63 -105.94 36.48
C ARG A 916 -17.95 -105.92 37.26
N PRO A 917 -18.29 -106.99 37.98
CA PRO A 917 -19.49 -107.02 38.81
C PRO A 917 -19.39 -106.03 39.98
N GLY A 918 -20.50 -105.39 40.36
CA GLY A 918 -20.60 -104.53 41.53
C GLY A 918 -20.32 -103.03 41.32
N LEU A 919 -20.26 -102.55 40.07
CA LEU A 919 -20.01 -101.13 39.74
C LEU A 919 -21.28 -100.24 39.84
N PRO A 920 -21.16 -98.92 40.14
CA PRO A 920 -22.28 -98.00 40.33
C PRO A 920 -22.93 -97.47 39.02
N VAL A 921 -24.02 -96.68 39.12
CA VAL A 921 -24.70 -95.97 37.99
C VAL A 921 -25.05 -94.54 38.42
N TYR A 922 -24.84 -93.54 37.55
CA TYR A 922 -25.06 -92.10 37.82
C TYR A 922 -26.16 -91.50 36.91
N LYS A 923 -26.97 -90.52 37.36
CA LYS A 923 -28.09 -89.90 36.60
C LYS A 923 -28.31 -88.41 36.92
N SER A 924 -28.69 -87.57 35.94
CA SER A 924 -29.09 -86.14 36.14
C SER A 924 -29.96 -85.54 35.00
N ALA A 925 -30.61 -84.38 35.22
CA ALA A 925 -31.47 -83.68 34.25
C ALA A 925 -30.79 -82.42 33.65
N CYS A 926 -30.98 -82.15 32.34
CA CYS A 926 -30.31 -81.07 31.59
C CYS A 926 -31.24 -79.98 31.04
N SER A 927 -32.51 -79.93 31.47
CA SER A 927 -33.60 -79.25 30.78
C SER A 927 -33.62 -77.71 30.85
N GLN A 928 -32.72 -77.06 31.61
CA GLN A 928 -32.70 -75.59 31.78
C GLN A 928 -31.44 -74.91 31.21
N SER A 929 -30.26 -75.53 31.38
CA SER A 929 -28.96 -74.94 30.99
C SER A 929 -28.27 -75.65 29.83
N GLY A 930 -28.71 -76.88 29.49
CA GLY A 930 -27.98 -77.73 28.55
C GLY A 930 -26.73 -78.39 29.15
N THR A 931 -26.39 -78.15 30.42
CA THR A 931 -25.22 -78.71 31.13
C THR A 931 -25.58 -79.29 32.50
N THR A 932 -24.89 -80.35 32.94
CA THR A 932 -25.02 -80.95 34.29
C THR A 932 -23.76 -81.70 34.72
N GLN A 933 -23.48 -81.78 36.03
CA GLN A 933 -22.46 -82.67 36.61
C GLN A 933 -23.06 -84.03 37.01
N LEU A 934 -22.29 -85.10 36.86
CA LEU A 934 -22.73 -86.49 37.00
C LEU A 934 -21.69 -87.29 37.82
N THR A 935 -21.96 -87.53 39.11
CA THR A 935 -21.04 -88.18 40.06
C THR A 935 -21.77 -89.14 41.02
N GLY A 936 -21.03 -90.00 41.74
CA GLY A 936 -21.58 -90.97 42.70
C GLY A 936 -20.54 -91.71 43.54
N LYS A 937 -20.75 -93.01 43.83
CA LYS A 937 -19.92 -93.81 44.77
C LYS A 937 -18.50 -94.13 44.23
N PRO A 938 -17.45 -94.26 45.07
CA PRO A 938 -16.08 -94.62 44.64
C PRO A 938 -15.96 -95.99 43.95
N ILE A 939 -14.97 -96.11 43.07
CA ILE A 939 -14.65 -97.33 42.32
C ILE A 939 -13.52 -98.08 43.03
N LEU A 940 -13.84 -99.27 43.54
CA LEU A 940 -12.93 -100.10 44.35
C LEU A 940 -12.76 -101.50 43.73
N LEU A 941 -11.52 -101.84 43.37
CA LEU A 941 -11.14 -103.12 42.78
C LEU A 941 -10.19 -103.90 43.70
N LYS A 942 -10.52 -105.16 43.99
CA LYS A 942 -9.68 -106.06 44.82
C LYS A 942 -8.65 -106.82 43.98
N ASN A 943 -7.46 -107.07 44.55
CA ASN A 943 -6.33 -107.84 44.00
C ASN A 943 -5.81 -107.30 42.64
N MET A 944 -5.18 -106.14 42.68
CA MET A 944 -4.53 -105.52 41.52
C MET A 944 -3.19 -106.23 41.22
N SER A 945 -2.97 -106.61 39.96
CA SER A 945 -1.64 -106.97 39.46
C SER A 945 -0.74 -105.73 39.35
N LYS A 946 0.57 -105.89 39.10
CA LYS A 946 1.50 -104.79 38.76
C LYS A 946 1.05 -103.92 37.54
N THR A 947 -0.05 -104.29 36.90
CA THR A 947 -0.66 -103.62 35.75
C THR A 947 -2.13 -103.31 36.03
N SER A 948 -2.61 -102.26 35.37
CA SER A 948 -3.93 -101.63 35.44
C SER A 948 -5.12 -102.51 35.01
N VAL A 949 -6.34 -102.11 35.41
CA VAL A 949 -7.61 -102.78 35.10
C VAL A 949 -8.59 -101.84 34.42
N LYS A 950 -9.17 -102.26 33.29
CA LYS A 950 -10.03 -101.40 32.44
C LYS A 950 -11.52 -101.68 32.67
N ILE A 951 -12.30 -100.62 32.86
CA ILE A 951 -13.79 -100.61 32.87
C ILE A 951 -14.30 -99.58 31.86
N THR A 952 -15.57 -99.61 31.49
CA THR A 952 -16.16 -98.67 30.50
C THR A 952 -17.27 -97.85 31.13
N ALA A 953 -17.18 -96.53 31.07
CA ALA A 953 -18.21 -95.58 31.46
C ALA A 953 -19.03 -95.17 30.22
N LYS A 954 -20.34 -95.43 30.22
CA LYS A 954 -21.26 -95.15 29.10
C LYS A 954 -22.28 -94.08 29.48
N VAL A 955 -22.25 -92.92 28.81
CA VAL A 955 -23.16 -91.77 28.99
C VAL A 955 -24.17 -91.67 27.84
N GLU A 956 -25.47 -91.61 28.14
CA GLU A 956 -26.54 -91.57 27.13
C GLU A 956 -27.69 -90.61 27.50
N LEU A 957 -28.35 -90.04 26.49
CA LEU A 957 -29.56 -89.20 26.63
C LEU A 957 -30.82 -90.08 26.60
N GLU A 958 -31.64 -89.97 27.64
CA GLU A 958 -32.82 -90.81 27.85
C GLU A 958 -33.90 -90.53 26.78
N GLY A 959 -34.35 -91.56 26.06
CA GLY A 959 -35.41 -91.46 25.05
C GLY A 959 -34.97 -91.02 23.64
N SER A 960 -33.68 -90.81 23.38
CA SER A 960 -33.14 -90.23 22.13
C SER A 960 -32.24 -91.19 21.32
N SER A 961 -32.45 -92.50 21.40
CA SER A 961 -31.50 -93.51 20.91
C SER A 961 -31.23 -93.52 19.38
N SER A 962 -31.97 -92.75 18.57
CA SER A 962 -31.75 -92.64 17.11
C SER A 962 -31.19 -91.28 16.65
N ARG A 963 -31.32 -90.21 17.45
CA ARG A 963 -30.96 -88.84 17.05
C ARG A 963 -29.63 -88.36 17.62
N VAL A 964 -29.27 -88.84 18.82
CA VAL A 964 -28.09 -88.41 19.55
C VAL A 964 -27.38 -89.65 20.07
N SER A 965 -26.15 -89.87 19.62
CA SER A 965 -25.37 -91.05 19.99
C SER A 965 -24.90 -91.00 21.45
N ALA A 966 -24.90 -92.15 22.13
CA ALA A 966 -24.28 -92.31 23.45
C ALA A 966 -22.76 -92.15 23.34
N VAL A 967 -22.14 -91.65 24.41
CA VAL A 967 -20.69 -91.46 24.51
C VAL A 967 -20.14 -92.47 25.51
N GLU A 968 -19.15 -93.26 25.10
CA GLU A 968 -18.52 -94.27 25.92
C GLU A 968 -17.04 -93.98 26.07
N GLN A 969 -16.50 -94.19 27.26
CA GLN A 969 -15.07 -94.07 27.51
C GLN A 969 -14.59 -95.17 28.45
N MET A 970 -13.47 -95.77 28.09
CA MET A 970 -12.77 -96.69 28.98
C MET A 970 -12.09 -95.91 30.10
N VAL A 971 -12.28 -96.34 31.34
CA VAL A 971 -11.64 -95.85 32.55
C VAL A 971 -10.67 -96.93 33.03
N GLU A 972 -9.40 -96.58 33.15
CA GLU A 972 -8.33 -97.49 33.51
C GLU A 972 -7.93 -97.29 34.96
N VAL A 973 -8.23 -98.27 35.80
CA VAL A 973 -7.90 -98.23 37.22
C VAL A 973 -6.46 -98.70 37.40
N VAL A 974 -5.57 -97.86 37.94
CA VAL A 974 -4.12 -98.14 38.07
C VAL A 974 -3.70 -98.41 39.53
N PRO A 975 -2.56 -99.10 39.76
CA PRO A 975 -1.91 -99.20 41.08
C PRO A 975 -1.41 -97.83 41.58
N GLY A 976 -1.24 -97.67 42.88
CA GLY A 976 -0.92 -96.38 43.52
C GLY A 976 0.52 -95.91 43.27
N THR A 977 0.75 -94.60 43.34
CA THR A 977 2.01 -93.94 42.89
C THR A 977 2.94 -93.46 44.02
N THR A 978 2.83 -94.01 45.23
CA THR A 978 3.58 -93.57 46.42
C THR A 978 4.91 -94.34 46.66
N PRO A 979 5.92 -93.79 47.39
CA PRO A 979 7.29 -94.36 47.52
C PRO A 979 7.44 -95.77 48.10
N HIS A 980 8.44 -96.50 47.56
CA HIS A 980 8.63 -97.95 47.73
C HIS A 980 10.11 -98.54 47.68
N PHE A 981 11.17 -98.05 46.94
CA PHE A 981 12.62 -98.59 46.93
C PHE A 981 13.81 -97.57 46.55
N ILE A 982 15.17 -97.77 46.76
CA ILE A 982 16.35 -96.82 46.45
C ILE A 982 17.59 -97.44 45.68
N ASN A 983 18.39 -96.68 44.85
CA ASN A 983 19.63 -97.10 44.08
C ASN A 983 20.76 -96.01 43.93
N VAL A 984 22.10 -96.31 43.90
CA VAL A 984 23.27 -95.34 43.85
C VAL A 984 24.46 -95.74 42.91
N ARG A 985 25.21 -94.80 42.26
CA ARG A 985 26.31 -95.01 41.23
C ARG A 985 27.43 -93.91 41.18
N TYR A 986 28.61 -94.16 40.55
CA TYR A 986 29.76 -93.19 40.34
C TYR A 986 30.62 -93.39 39.05
N LYS A 987 31.55 -92.46 38.71
CA LYS A 987 32.50 -92.54 37.55
C LYS A 987 33.99 -92.61 37.91
N ASP A 988 34.73 -93.45 37.19
CA ASP A 988 36.19 -93.52 37.28
C ASP A 988 36.94 -92.56 36.31
N LYS A 989 38.28 -92.60 36.33
CA LYS A 989 39.18 -91.75 35.52
C LYS A 989 39.16 -92.04 34.01
N THR A 990 38.63 -93.19 33.58
CA THR A 990 38.42 -93.55 32.17
C THR A 990 37.04 -93.10 31.67
N GLY A 991 36.19 -92.64 32.60
CA GLY A 991 34.80 -92.28 32.36
C GLY A 991 33.81 -93.44 32.55
N LYS A 992 34.22 -94.58 33.12
CA LYS A 992 33.38 -95.78 33.30
C LYS A 992 32.49 -95.68 34.56
N GLU A 993 31.18 -95.95 34.42
CA GLU A 993 30.14 -95.82 35.47
C GLU A 993 30.00 -97.12 36.26
N ILE A 994 30.28 -97.09 37.56
CA ILE A 994 30.21 -98.25 38.47
C ILE A 994 29.03 -98.02 39.43
N THR A 995 28.15 -99.01 39.54
CA THR A 995 27.01 -98.97 40.47
C THR A 995 27.49 -99.33 41.86
N LEU A 996 27.26 -98.42 42.82
CA LEU A 996 27.65 -98.64 44.20
C LEU A 996 26.71 -99.66 44.80
N VAL A 997 27.30 -100.71 45.30
CA VAL A 997 26.61 -101.56 46.26
C VAL A 997 26.72 -100.83 47.60
N ASP A 998 25.60 -100.74 48.31
CA ASP A 998 25.52 -100.09 49.61
C ASP A 998 26.69 -100.55 50.53
N GLY A 999 27.58 -99.64 50.96
CA GLY A 999 28.77 -99.91 51.79
C GLY A 999 30.19 -99.89 51.15
N GLU A 1000 30.35 -99.62 49.84
CA GLU A 1000 31.61 -99.74 49.05
C GLU A 1000 32.63 -98.54 49.19
N VAL A 1001 33.95 -98.71 48.90
CA VAL A 1001 35.09 -97.72 49.10
C VAL A 1001 35.73 -97.26 47.77
N ILE A 1002 36.03 -95.96 47.60
CA ILE A 1002 36.53 -95.34 46.35
C ILE A 1002 38.01 -94.81 46.49
N GLU A 1003 38.99 -95.16 45.61
CA GLU A 1003 40.39 -94.62 45.58
C GLU A 1003 40.49 -93.27 44.81
N CYS A 1004 41.00 -92.20 45.44
CA CYS A 1004 41.14 -90.86 44.84
C CYS A 1004 42.50 -90.19 45.13
N THR A 1005 42.91 -89.16 44.36
CA THR A 1005 44.19 -88.44 44.59
C THR A 1005 44.04 -87.51 45.78
N VAL A 1006 44.97 -87.59 46.72
CA VAL A 1006 45.07 -86.71 47.88
C VAL A 1006 44.96 -85.23 47.45
N GLY A 1007 43.99 -84.49 48.00
CA GLY A 1007 43.71 -83.09 47.68
C GLY A 1007 42.71 -82.83 46.53
N GLU A 1008 42.38 -83.82 45.71
CA GLU A 1008 41.34 -83.73 44.67
C GLU A 1008 39.93 -84.00 45.27
N ALA A 1009 38.86 -83.80 44.50
CA ALA A 1009 37.49 -84.05 44.95
C ALA A 1009 36.87 -85.27 44.22
N VAL A 1010 36.28 -86.20 44.99
CA VAL A 1010 35.41 -87.25 44.45
C VAL A 1010 34.09 -86.63 44.12
N SER A 1011 33.99 -86.41 42.82
CA SER A 1011 32.90 -85.73 42.17
C SER A 1011 32.13 -86.76 41.34
N ASN A 1012 30.81 -86.54 41.17
CA ASN A 1012 29.87 -87.36 40.35
C ASN A 1012 29.22 -88.59 40.99
N LEU A 1013 28.76 -88.48 42.23
CA LEU A 1013 27.89 -89.49 42.87
C LEU A 1013 26.43 -89.27 42.49
N VAL A 1014 25.70 -90.38 42.38
CA VAL A 1014 24.35 -90.34 41.82
C VAL A 1014 23.39 -91.37 42.46
N PHE A 1015 22.07 -91.08 42.61
CA PHE A 1015 21.02 -91.95 43.22
C PHE A 1015 19.57 -91.85 42.67
N ALA A 1016 18.67 -92.71 43.16
CA ALA A 1016 17.32 -93.01 42.62
C ALA A 1016 16.31 -93.62 43.64
N ILE A 1017 14.98 -93.31 43.62
CA ILE A 1017 13.87 -93.89 44.47
C ILE A 1017 12.78 -94.58 43.60
N TRP A 1018 11.93 -95.55 44.04
CA TRP A 1018 10.92 -96.30 43.22
C TRP A 1018 9.53 -96.57 43.91
N ASP A 1019 8.41 -96.91 43.21
CA ASP A 1019 6.97 -97.03 43.69
C ASP A 1019 6.32 -98.47 43.72
N GLU A 1020 4.99 -98.63 44.03
CA GLU A 1020 4.22 -99.93 44.07
C GLU A 1020 4.31 -100.71 42.73
N GLY A 1021 4.43 -99.98 41.62
CA GLY A 1021 4.63 -100.51 40.28
C GLY A 1021 6.09 -100.85 39.93
N ARG A 1022 7.05 -100.68 40.86
CA ARG A 1022 8.51 -100.77 40.65
C ARG A 1022 9.04 -99.78 39.60
N ARG A 1023 8.51 -98.56 39.58
CA ARG A 1023 8.97 -97.45 38.72
C ARG A 1023 9.75 -96.44 39.55
N GLN A 1024 10.84 -95.89 39.00
CA GLN A 1024 11.68 -94.94 39.72
C GLN A 1024 10.93 -93.61 39.89
N LEU A 1025 10.69 -93.20 41.13
CA LEU A 1025 10.17 -91.90 41.52
C LEU A 1025 11.21 -90.79 41.34
N PRO A 1026 10.80 -89.64 40.80
CA PRO A 1026 11.62 -88.45 40.74
C PRO A 1026 11.70 -87.78 42.10
N LEU A 1027 12.82 -87.12 42.35
CA LEU A 1027 13.11 -86.42 43.59
C LEU A 1027 12.53 -85.00 43.54
N THR A 1028 11.21 -84.89 43.63
CA THR A 1028 10.47 -83.62 43.67
C THR A 1028 10.84 -82.83 44.93
N PRO A 1029 10.69 -81.49 45.00
CA PRO A 1029 11.08 -80.69 46.17
C PRO A 1029 10.39 -81.16 47.46
N SER A 1030 9.11 -81.54 47.39
CA SER A 1030 8.36 -82.11 48.52
C SER A 1030 8.91 -83.45 49.00
N LEU A 1031 9.59 -84.18 48.13
CA LEU A 1031 10.28 -85.41 48.44
C LEU A 1031 11.74 -85.13 48.85
N VAL A 1032 12.40 -84.15 48.24
CA VAL A 1032 13.76 -83.69 48.55
C VAL A 1032 13.83 -83.09 49.95
N ASP A 1033 12.82 -82.35 50.37
CA ASP A 1033 12.66 -81.87 51.76
C ASP A 1033 12.56 -83.04 52.75
N LYS A 1034 12.11 -84.19 52.28
CA LYS A 1034 12.00 -85.44 53.03
C LYS A 1034 13.23 -86.32 52.89
N ILE A 1035 14.22 -85.91 52.09
CA ILE A 1035 15.47 -86.63 51.83
C ILE A 1035 16.62 -85.99 52.58
N THR A 1036 17.47 -86.79 53.23
CA THR A 1036 18.60 -86.26 54.04
C THR A 1036 19.92 -86.99 53.79
N VAL A 1037 21.08 -86.30 53.91
CA VAL A 1037 22.45 -86.85 53.83
C VAL A 1037 23.34 -86.42 54.99
N ASN A 1038 24.38 -87.20 55.35
CA ASN A 1038 25.14 -86.97 56.59
C ASN A 1038 26.51 -86.23 56.48
N TRP A 1039 27.11 -86.02 55.30
CA TRP A 1039 28.47 -85.41 55.16
C TRP A 1039 28.48 -83.95 54.72
N GLN A 1040 27.30 -83.37 54.54
CA GLN A 1040 27.07 -81.97 54.18
C GLN A 1040 26.01 -81.44 55.15
N SER A 1041 26.40 -80.56 56.07
CA SER A 1041 25.56 -80.15 57.22
C SER A 1041 24.44 -79.18 56.86
N LYS A 1042 24.65 -78.35 55.83
CA LYS A 1042 23.57 -77.63 55.15
C LYS A 1042 23.35 -78.34 53.83
N GLN A 1043 22.28 -79.10 53.78
CA GLN A 1043 21.95 -79.90 52.65
C GLN A 1043 21.60 -78.98 51.48
N ASP A 1044 22.33 -79.18 50.40
CA ASP A 1044 22.07 -78.48 49.17
C ASP A 1044 20.85 -79.17 48.52
N GLU A 1045 19.62 -78.68 48.80
CA GLU A 1045 18.37 -79.12 48.11
C GLU A 1045 18.56 -79.08 46.58
N GLU A 1046 19.53 -78.25 46.15
CA GLU A 1046 20.02 -78.09 44.79
C GLU A 1046 20.55 -79.38 44.19
N LEU A 1047 21.27 -80.11 45.00
CA LEU A 1047 22.15 -81.12 44.48
C LEU A 1047 21.45 -82.47 44.62
N ILE A 1048 20.82 -82.66 45.79
CA ILE A 1048 19.96 -83.79 46.13
C ILE A 1048 18.78 -83.90 45.14
N ARG A 1049 18.20 -82.78 44.69
CA ARG A 1049 17.20 -82.73 43.59
C ARG A 1049 17.65 -83.41 42.31
N GLN A 1050 18.94 -83.32 41.99
CA GLN A 1050 19.49 -83.86 40.74
C GLN A 1050 19.77 -85.36 40.87
N GLY A 1051 19.44 -85.96 42.02
CA GLY A 1051 19.90 -87.29 42.38
C GLY A 1051 21.41 -87.31 42.55
N ARG A 1052 22.05 -86.13 42.60
CA ARG A 1052 23.48 -86.05 42.86
C ARG A 1052 23.65 -85.93 44.35
N LEU A 1053 24.76 -86.44 44.79
CA LEU A 1053 25.14 -86.31 46.17
C LEU A 1053 26.36 -85.36 46.22
N PRO A 1054 26.45 -84.48 47.24
CA PRO A 1054 27.45 -83.41 47.25
C PRO A 1054 28.88 -83.93 47.16
N ASP A 1055 29.75 -83.16 46.49
CA ASP A 1055 31.15 -83.54 46.26
C ASP A 1055 31.89 -83.86 47.56
N VAL A 1056 32.70 -84.91 47.50
CA VAL A 1056 33.47 -85.37 48.64
C VAL A 1056 34.94 -85.00 48.43
N LYS A 1057 35.42 -83.91 49.07
CA LYS A 1057 36.85 -83.50 49.09
C LYS A 1057 37.73 -84.57 49.76
N ALA A 1058 38.83 -84.95 49.11
CA ALA A 1058 39.79 -85.94 49.60
C ALA A 1058 40.81 -85.36 50.63
N PRO A 1059 41.50 -86.22 51.42
CA PRO A 1059 42.51 -85.83 52.44
C PRO A 1059 43.77 -85.12 51.89
N THR A 1060 44.66 -84.52 52.75
CA THR A 1060 45.93 -83.80 52.38
C THR A 1060 47.26 -84.56 52.63
N LYS A 1061 47.24 -85.81 53.12
CA LYS A 1061 48.37 -86.78 53.23
C LYS A 1061 47.93 -88.17 52.76
N VAL A 1062 48.87 -89.10 52.57
CA VAL A 1062 48.64 -90.38 51.88
C VAL A 1062 48.06 -91.50 52.80
N ASP A 1063 47.72 -91.21 54.07
CA ASP A 1063 47.45 -92.18 55.14
C ASP A 1063 46.03 -92.15 55.81
N GLU A 1064 45.01 -91.46 55.27
CA GLU A 1064 43.66 -91.27 55.89
C GLU A 1064 42.44 -91.42 54.88
N SER A 1065 41.13 -91.39 55.32
CA SER A 1065 39.85 -91.58 54.52
C SER A 1065 38.51 -90.96 55.11
N LYS A 1066 37.31 -90.99 54.44
CA LYS A 1066 35.97 -90.34 54.78
C LYS A 1066 34.63 -91.12 54.42
N TYR A 1067 33.47 -91.00 55.15
CA TYR A 1067 32.16 -91.79 55.05
C TYR A 1067 30.83 -91.02 54.69
N CYS A 1068 29.82 -91.68 54.05
CA CYS A 1068 28.58 -91.10 53.44
C CYS A 1068 27.23 -91.94 53.52
N LYS A 1069 26.02 -91.36 53.83
CA LYS A 1069 24.62 -91.97 53.92
C LYS A 1069 23.40 -91.09 53.42
N ILE A 1070 22.25 -91.68 53.03
CA ILE A 1070 20.97 -91.10 52.45
C ILE A 1070 19.63 -91.67 53.10
N ASP A 1071 18.55 -90.88 53.33
CA ASP A 1071 17.20 -91.29 53.87
C ASP A 1071 15.98 -90.61 53.17
N VAL A 1072 14.73 -91.14 53.26
CA VAL A 1072 13.45 -90.60 52.65
C VAL A 1072 12.21 -90.79 53.57
N THR A 1073 11.44 -89.73 53.87
CA THR A 1073 10.30 -89.77 54.83
C THR A 1073 8.88 -89.71 54.23
N GLU A 1074 8.71 -89.96 52.93
CA GLU A 1074 7.40 -89.96 52.25
C GLU A 1074 6.75 -91.35 52.19
N GLY A 1075 5.41 -91.38 52.32
CA GLY A 1075 4.65 -92.63 52.34
C GLY A 1075 4.92 -93.43 53.62
N GLN A 1076 5.45 -94.65 53.47
CA GLN A 1076 5.80 -95.54 54.58
C GLN A 1076 7.30 -95.44 55.04
N GLY A 1077 8.17 -94.65 54.37
CA GLY A 1077 9.59 -94.38 54.73
C GLY A 1077 10.68 -95.29 54.07
N LEU A 1078 11.96 -94.81 53.86
CA LEU A 1078 13.04 -95.46 53.03
C LEU A 1078 14.57 -95.00 53.29
N SER A 1079 15.71 -95.74 52.98
CA SER A 1079 17.20 -95.37 53.24
C SER A 1079 18.42 -96.09 52.47
N PHE A 1080 19.71 -95.56 52.37
CA PHE A 1080 21.01 -96.08 51.65
C PHE A 1080 22.48 -95.48 52.04
N SER A 1081 23.72 -96.07 51.81
CA SER A 1081 25.16 -95.59 52.20
C SER A 1081 26.54 -96.01 51.43
N PHE A 1082 27.77 -95.36 51.61
CA PHE A 1082 29.19 -95.64 51.05
C PHE A 1082 30.48 -94.85 51.64
N SER A 1083 31.77 -95.04 51.17
CA SER A 1083 33.07 -94.33 51.63
C SER A 1083 34.13 -93.89 50.53
N VAL A 1084 35.04 -92.91 50.83
CA VAL A 1084 36.13 -92.34 49.96
C VAL A 1084 37.50 -92.11 50.60
#